data_AF-F2URE7-F1
#
_entry.id   AF-F2URE7-F1
#
_cell.length_a   1.000
_cell.length_b   1.000
_cell.length_c   1.000
_cell.angle_alpha   90.00
_cell.angle_beta   90.00
_cell.angle_gamma   90.00
#
_symmetry.space_group_name_H-M   'P 1'
#
loop_
_entity.id
_entity.type
_entity.pdbx_description
1 polymer ?
#
loop_
_entity_poly.entity_id
_entity_poly.type
_entity_poly.pdbx_seq_one_letter_code
_entity_poly.pdbx_strand_id
1 'polypeptide(L)'
;MSEDGAMEDELQDFAEALDRFSDDPAFSPFREEYENLLEALEKAHDNERRLESKCRELNAELVSNAAKVQSALQNNRDDEMSVAHLQKEVDEAWKLVDQARENEAKLKEQLEEMRDEMVKLNEEIEEQTSQAHQKGEELTALGARKKELEIERENLLEQASKLNQQITDLREEQNKLEQGRAEATARVDELEEMLTQKQSESDREARKKAHLERELATRRQELEEKQSDATEAGEQLKETQMMVQELTGQLDEKEAELSLVQQEMMELAQKNSRLEKQVEESMMANQNAFEDMMKMKQELKQREDELLSLKGDCQKLQKSNEAVARKLKASEDKRLELISSRDLLKGELGALERELEASKRQNESDRKRLDEMARNRDMLTKKVLTSSKETEAQEVLVKMHENTKKTLEAEIAGFKEEAAKQRKIIFQLEKERDKYINDASATQARAVQAMEEVKLADAQVLDLKKKLADAEAKLKQQQSLYEQVRSDRNMYSKNLIEAQDEIAEMKRKLKIMNHQIDQLKEEISTKEAHLQKEHHMYETLDTQKNKLKAELDRLKIVNATHLKSIAEKTSEKEALEKLIKDAEEQYKRLQDENQRVMKMRDSFAIQLTRRNAELELLYQKLQIQASTLEKGEVQYRQREEDIRLLKVEIKRLKRERSLLSKNVSNIEELRRELFKVQRELLKEKTRCKALEEEVQTPMNVHRWRKLEGSDPKTFEMIQKIQTLQKRLIQKTSEVVEKELKIQEKERQYVELKTILARQPGPEVAEQLQVYQQAVKEKTRQLKSMASEVNMYRAQVDEHKFELDRVVKELHDLKKKYFEQKKKDMLRRDKEQAMRPVPPPEHIANRPRFTGGGFSLKTPTT
;
A
#
# COMPACT_ATOMS: atom_id res chain seq x y z
N MET A 1 -14.22 93.68 55.02
CA MET A 1 -14.27 95.04 55.58
C MET A 1 -14.62 94.85 57.03
N SER A 2 -13.74 95.27 57.94
CA SER A 2 -13.80 94.87 59.35
C SER A 2 -14.59 95.89 60.15
N GLU A 3 -15.49 95.42 61.01
CA GLU A 3 -16.34 96.28 61.85
C GLU A 3 -15.52 97.00 62.95
N ASP A 4 -14.33 96.48 63.31
CA ASP A 4 -13.31 97.19 64.12
C ASP A 4 -13.12 98.65 63.70
N GLY A 5 -12.99 98.90 62.40
CA GLY A 5 -12.66 100.23 61.86
C GLY A 5 -13.81 101.24 61.86
N ALA A 6 -15.04 100.81 62.18
CA ALA A 6 -16.19 101.71 62.26
C ALA A 6 -16.39 102.26 63.68
N MET A 7 -16.08 101.49 64.72
CA MET A 7 -16.26 101.93 66.11
C MET A 7 -15.03 102.68 66.65
N GLU A 8 -13.82 102.46 66.12
CA GLU A 8 -12.65 103.29 66.46
C GLU A 8 -12.86 104.76 65.99
N ASP A 9 -13.52 104.97 64.84
CA ASP A 9 -13.96 106.31 64.38
C ASP A 9 -15.04 106.91 65.31
N GLU A 10 -16.07 106.14 65.71
CA GLU A 10 -17.14 106.63 66.62
C GLU A 10 -16.61 106.99 68.03
N LEU A 11 -15.66 106.23 68.57
CA LEU A 11 -15.01 106.55 69.85
C LEU A 11 -14.17 107.84 69.75
N GLN A 12 -13.54 108.09 68.60
CA GLN A 12 -12.76 109.31 68.38
C GLN A 12 -13.65 110.56 68.23
N ASP A 13 -14.80 110.46 67.54
CA ASP A 13 -15.82 111.51 67.49
C ASP A 13 -16.42 111.81 68.87
N PHE A 14 -16.62 110.78 69.71
CA PHE A 14 -17.06 110.95 71.11
C PHE A 14 -16.02 111.69 71.97
N ALA A 15 -14.72 111.41 71.77
CA ALA A 15 -13.65 112.11 72.48
C ALA A 15 -13.57 113.59 72.07
N GLU A 16 -13.71 113.92 70.78
CA GLU A 16 -13.81 115.31 70.32
C GLU A 16 -15.04 116.04 70.87
N ALA A 17 -16.16 115.34 71.08
CA ALA A 17 -17.34 115.93 71.71
C ALA A 17 -17.07 116.32 73.17
N LEU A 18 -16.39 115.46 73.95
CA LEU A 18 -16.04 115.72 75.35
C LEU A 18 -15.10 116.92 75.52
N ASP A 19 -14.09 117.07 74.65
CA ASP A 19 -13.12 118.17 74.74
C ASP A 19 -13.79 119.54 74.49
N ARG A 20 -14.84 119.58 73.65
CA ARG A 20 -15.65 120.81 73.39
C ARG A 20 -16.55 121.22 74.56
N PHE A 21 -16.74 120.39 75.59
CA PHE A 21 -17.45 120.74 76.83
C PHE A 21 -16.51 121.18 77.97
N SER A 22 -15.21 121.34 77.72
CA SER A 22 -14.21 121.65 78.76
C SER A 22 -14.26 123.07 79.33
N ASP A 23 -14.73 124.06 78.57
CA ASP A 23 -14.61 125.49 78.91
C ASP A 23 -15.78 126.08 79.76
N ASP A 24 -16.93 125.39 79.90
CA ASP A 24 -18.11 125.92 80.61
C ASP A 24 -18.50 125.04 81.82
N PRO A 25 -18.35 125.53 83.08
CA PRO A 25 -18.64 124.77 84.29
C PRO A 25 -20.12 124.40 84.47
N ALA A 26 -21.05 124.96 83.69
CA ALA A 26 -22.46 124.57 83.72
C ALA A 26 -22.69 123.10 83.28
N PHE A 27 -21.80 122.53 82.47
CA PHE A 27 -21.96 121.19 81.88
C PHE A 27 -21.26 120.05 82.64
N SER A 28 -20.55 120.35 83.74
CA SER A 28 -19.82 119.36 84.55
C SER A 28 -20.60 118.07 84.90
N PRO A 29 -21.87 118.10 85.35
CA PRO A 29 -22.60 116.85 85.65
C PRO A 29 -23.03 116.09 84.40
N PHE A 30 -23.22 116.77 83.26
CA PHE A 30 -23.47 116.10 81.98
C PHE A 30 -22.20 115.43 81.45
N ARG A 31 -21.03 116.04 81.71
CA ARG A 31 -19.72 115.48 81.41
C ARG A 31 -19.45 114.20 82.21
N GLU A 32 -19.72 114.17 83.51
CA GLU A 32 -19.57 112.94 84.30
C GLU A 32 -20.47 111.81 83.77
N GLU A 33 -21.74 112.07 83.46
CA GLU A 33 -22.63 111.07 82.85
C GLU A 33 -22.12 110.59 81.46
N TYR A 34 -21.56 111.48 80.64
CA TYR A 34 -20.99 111.11 79.33
C TYR A 34 -19.68 110.33 79.42
N GLU A 35 -18.78 110.69 80.34
CA GLU A 35 -17.53 109.96 80.60
C GLU A 35 -17.83 108.56 81.16
N ASN A 36 -18.83 108.43 82.07
CA ASN A 36 -19.32 107.12 82.51
C ASN A 36 -19.94 106.30 81.38
N LEU A 37 -20.64 106.93 80.43
CA LEU A 37 -21.24 106.23 79.28
C LEU A 37 -20.16 105.75 78.28
N LEU A 38 -19.13 106.57 78.03
CA LEU A 38 -17.97 106.20 77.22
C LEU A 38 -17.22 105.02 77.86
N GLU A 39 -16.89 105.12 79.14
CA GLU A 39 -16.16 104.07 79.87
C GLU A 39 -16.99 102.76 79.94
N ALA A 40 -18.32 102.85 79.96
CA ALA A 40 -19.22 101.69 79.86
C ALA A 40 -19.25 101.10 78.43
N LEU A 41 -19.19 101.92 77.38
CA LEU A 41 -19.13 101.46 75.98
C LEU A 41 -17.79 100.79 75.68
N GLU A 42 -16.67 101.39 76.11
CA GLU A 42 -15.34 100.79 76.06
C GLU A 42 -15.34 99.43 76.77
N LYS A 43 -15.84 99.37 78.02
CA LYS A 43 -15.97 98.10 78.76
C LYS A 43 -16.90 97.08 78.09
N ALA A 44 -17.89 97.51 77.33
CA ALA A 44 -18.74 96.60 76.54
C ALA A 44 -17.96 96.03 75.36
N HIS A 45 -17.32 96.87 74.55
CA HIS A 45 -16.53 96.45 73.39
C HIS A 45 -15.31 95.61 73.77
N ASP A 46 -14.63 95.96 74.87
CA ASP A 46 -13.49 95.22 75.42
C ASP A 46 -13.92 93.80 75.91
N ASN A 47 -15.15 93.67 76.42
CA ASN A 47 -15.74 92.36 76.74
C ASN A 47 -16.25 91.60 75.51
N GLU A 48 -16.70 92.30 74.46
CA GLU A 48 -17.06 91.70 73.17
C GLU A 48 -15.81 91.16 72.44
N ARG A 49 -14.73 91.95 72.30
CA ARG A 49 -13.42 91.48 71.80
C ARG A 49 -12.89 90.29 72.62
N ARG A 50 -13.08 90.28 73.96
CA ARG A 50 -12.77 89.11 74.80
C ARG A 50 -13.66 87.91 74.51
N LEU A 51 -14.96 88.08 74.27
CA LEU A 51 -15.88 86.98 73.94
C LEU A 51 -15.62 86.44 72.53
N GLU A 52 -15.33 87.29 71.56
CA GLU A 52 -14.82 86.89 70.25
C GLU A 52 -13.52 86.10 70.37
N SER A 53 -12.54 86.58 71.14
CA SER A 53 -11.31 85.82 71.45
C SER A 53 -11.66 84.47 72.08
N LYS A 54 -12.55 84.44 73.08
CA LYS A 54 -13.01 83.22 73.75
C LYS A 54 -13.66 82.21 72.80
N CYS A 55 -14.46 82.68 71.85
CA CYS A 55 -15.11 81.85 70.84
C CYS A 55 -14.11 81.35 69.79
N ARG A 56 -13.13 82.18 69.40
CA ARG A 56 -12.03 81.79 68.50
C ARG A 56 -11.10 80.76 69.19
N GLU A 57 -10.78 80.96 70.48
CA GLU A 57 -10.07 80.02 71.36
C GLU A 57 -10.82 78.68 71.44
N LEU A 58 -12.09 78.68 71.88
CA LEU A 58 -12.88 77.45 72.05
C LEU A 58 -13.10 76.70 70.73
N ASN A 59 -13.28 77.40 69.60
CA ASN A 59 -13.41 76.76 68.30
C ASN A 59 -12.06 76.14 67.85
N ALA A 60 -10.93 76.79 68.15
CA ALA A 60 -9.60 76.22 67.91
C ALA A 60 -9.33 74.99 68.82
N GLU A 61 -9.76 75.00 70.08
CA GLU A 61 -9.70 73.83 70.97
C GLU A 61 -10.56 72.66 70.46
N LEU A 62 -11.77 72.94 69.96
CA LEU A 62 -12.67 71.94 69.38
C LEU A 62 -12.05 71.27 68.14
N VAL A 63 -11.50 72.07 67.22
CA VAL A 63 -10.78 71.57 66.04
C VAL A 63 -9.51 70.80 66.43
N SER A 64 -8.76 71.28 67.43
CA SER A 64 -7.58 70.58 67.97
C SER A 64 -7.92 69.21 68.55
N ASN A 65 -9.00 69.11 69.33
CA ASN A 65 -9.41 67.84 69.93
C ASN A 65 -10.03 66.87 68.91
N ALA A 66 -10.74 67.36 67.89
CA ALA A 66 -11.18 66.54 66.77
C ALA A 66 -9.99 65.88 66.03
N ALA A 67 -8.94 66.66 65.75
CA ALA A 67 -7.72 66.16 65.12
C ALA A 67 -7.00 65.09 65.97
N LYS A 68 -6.94 65.25 67.30
CA LYS A 68 -6.36 64.25 68.22
C LYS A 68 -7.11 62.92 68.19
N VAL A 69 -8.45 62.95 68.20
CA VAL A 69 -9.28 61.73 68.10
C VAL A 69 -9.09 61.06 66.74
N GLN A 70 -9.01 61.84 65.66
CA GLN A 70 -8.78 61.30 64.32
C GLN A 70 -7.39 60.65 64.17
N SER A 71 -6.34 61.23 64.75
CA SER A 71 -5.01 60.63 64.82
C SER A 71 -4.98 59.36 65.67
N ALA A 72 -5.65 59.34 66.82
CA ALA A 72 -5.72 58.13 67.66
C ALA A 72 -6.43 56.95 66.96
N LEU A 73 -7.45 57.23 66.14
CA LEU A 73 -8.12 56.22 65.30
C LEU A 73 -7.28 55.78 64.10
N GLN A 74 -6.40 56.64 63.59
CA GLN A 74 -5.48 56.32 62.50
C GLN A 74 -4.38 55.37 63.00
N ASN A 75 -3.67 55.74 64.07
CA ASN A 75 -2.62 54.91 64.66
C ASN A 75 -3.12 53.50 65.01
N ASN A 76 -4.35 53.36 65.53
CA ASN A 76 -4.92 52.06 65.88
C ASN A 76 -5.13 51.15 64.65
N ARG A 77 -5.50 51.72 63.49
CA ARG A 77 -5.56 50.97 62.23
C ARG A 77 -4.19 50.59 61.69
N ASP A 78 -3.21 51.48 61.85
CA ASP A 78 -1.85 51.24 61.42
C ASP A 78 -1.18 50.17 62.31
N ASP A 79 -1.54 50.10 63.60
CA ASP A 79 -1.24 49.00 64.52
C ASP A 79 -1.97 47.70 64.11
N GLU A 80 -3.27 47.71 63.80
CA GLU A 80 -4.00 46.53 63.30
C GLU A 80 -3.38 45.96 62.01
N MET A 81 -3.00 46.83 61.07
CA MET A 81 -2.29 46.48 59.83
C MET A 81 -0.91 45.89 60.12
N SER A 82 -0.16 46.48 61.06
CA SER A 82 1.16 45.98 61.46
C SER A 82 1.07 44.64 62.16
N VAL A 83 0.06 44.42 63.01
CA VAL A 83 -0.23 43.13 63.64
C VAL A 83 -0.62 42.08 62.60
N ALA A 84 -1.41 42.42 61.58
CA ALA A 84 -1.75 41.51 60.48
C ALA A 84 -0.51 41.15 59.62
N HIS A 85 0.40 42.11 59.38
CA HIS A 85 1.67 41.85 58.70
C HIS A 85 2.56 40.92 59.51
N LEU A 86 2.74 41.22 60.81
CA LEU A 86 3.53 40.41 61.74
C LEU A 86 2.93 39.02 61.93
N GLN A 87 1.60 38.86 61.94
CA GLN A 87 0.93 37.55 61.95
C GLN A 87 1.24 36.75 60.68
N LYS A 88 1.27 37.41 59.52
CA LYS A 88 1.62 36.76 58.24
C LYS A 88 3.11 36.38 58.18
N GLU A 89 4.01 37.25 58.65
CA GLU A 89 5.43 36.91 58.81
C GLU A 89 5.65 35.81 59.84
N VAL A 90 4.84 35.77 60.91
CA VAL A 90 4.83 34.66 61.88
C VAL A 90 4.32 33.37 61.25
N ASP A 91 3.28 33.38 60.40
CA ASP A 91 2.81 32.20 59.65
C ASP A 91 3.83 31.71 58.61
N GLU A 92 4.52 32.62 57.93
CA GLU A 92 5.61 32.30 57.01
C GLU A 92 6.85 31.80 57.78
N ALA A 93 7.14 32.35 58.95
CA ALA A 93 8.13 31.84 59.89
C ALA A 93 7.73 30.47 60.49
N TRP A 94 6.44 30.21 60.76
CA TRP A 94 5.94 28.90 61.19
C TRP A 94 6.07 27.88 60.07
N LYS A 95 5.82 28.25 58.80
CA LYS A 95 6.11 27.38 57.65
C LYS A 95 7.61 27.13 57.48
N LEU A 96 8.46 28.13 57.69
CA LEU A 96 9.91 27.95 57.70
C LEU A 96 10.38 27.12 58.91
N VAL A 97 9.71 27.21 60.06
CA VAL A 97 9.95 26.38 61.26
C VAL A 97 9.45 24.97 61.05
N ASP A 98 8.33 24.74 60.36
CA ASP A 98 7.81 23.40 60.07
C ASP A 98 8.57 22.74 58.93
N GLN A 99 9.03 23.48 57.91
CA GLN A 99 10.04 22.99 56.97
C GLN A 99 11.39 22.75 57.66
N ALA A 100 11.80 23.63 58.57
CA ALA A 100 13.00 23.42 59.37
C ALA A 100 12.83 22.23 60.32
N ARG A 101 11.62 21.89 60.80
CA ARG A 101 11.29 20.71 61.61
C ARG A 101 11.14 19.43 60.79
N GLU A 102 10.67 19.51 59.54
CA GLU A 102 10.66 18.36 58.63
C GLU A 102 12.09 18.05 58.18
N ASN A 103 12.91 19.10 57.98
CA ASN A 103 14.35 18.97 57.83
C ASN A 103 15.03 18.58 59.15
N GLU A 104 14.57 19.02 60.32
CA GLU A 104 15.05 18.57 61.64
C GLU A 104 14.64 17.13 61.91
N ALA A 105 13.53 16.64 61.35
CA ALA A 105 13.09 15.25 61.43
C ALA A 105 13.96 14.37 60.53
N LYS A 106 14.23 14.78 59.29
CA LYS A 106 15.18 14.10 58.38
C LYS A 106 16.62 14.18 58.91
N LEU A 107 17.00 15.32 59.50
CA LEU A 107 18.25 15.48 60.23
C LEU A 107 18.24 14.78 61.59
N LYS A 108 17.09 14.37 62.14
CA LYS A 108 17.00 13.51 63.34
C LYS A 108 17.02 12.04 63.00
N GLU A 109 16.49 11.61 61.86
CA GLU A 109 16.80 10.30 61.29
C GLU A 109 18.30 10.23 60.96
N GLN A 110 18.86 11.24 60.28
CA GLN A 110 20.30 11.31 60.01
C GLN A 110 21.16 11.58 61.26
N LEU A 111 20.63 12.16 62.34
CA LEU A 111 21.28 12.24 63.66
C LEU A 111 20.88 11.09 64.59
N GLU A 112 20.09 10.13 64.15
CA GLU A 112 19.90 8.83 64.80
C GLU A 112 20.78 7.78 64.09
N GLU A 113 20.91 7.82 62.75
CA GLU A 113 22.02 7.19 62.03
C GLU A 113 23.37 7.74 62.52
N MET A 114 23.58 9.06 62.52
CA MET A 114 24.80 9.66 63.08
C MET A 114 24.83 9.71 64.61
N ARG A 115 23.80 9.26 65.36
CA ARG A 115 23.96 8.91 66.79
C ARG A 115 24.29 7.44 66.99
N ASP A 116 23.85 6.55 66.12
CA ASP A 116 24.37 5.19 66.11
C ASP A 116 25.83 5.22 65.63
N GLU A 117 26.25 6.16 64.78
CA GLU A 117 27.67 6.42 64.51
C GLU A 117 28.34 7.24 65.63
N MET A 118 27.73 8.29 66.20
CA MET A 118 28.31 8.98 67.36
C MET A 118 28.27 8.20 68.67
N VAL A 119 27.53 7.10 68.82
CA VAL A 119 27.75 6.18 69.95
C VAL A 119 29.03 5.37 69.70
N LYS A 120 29.32 5.01 68.43
CA LYS A 120 30.61 4.39 68.04
C LYS A 120 31.79 5.37 68.05
N LEU A 121 31.55 6.68 67.96
CA LEU A 121 32.56 7.75 67.90
C LEU A 121 32.68 8.59 69.18
N ASN A 122 31.66 8.64 70.04
CA ASN A 122 31.70 9.30 71.35
C ASN A 122 32.06 8.31 72.48
N GLU A 123 32.23 7.03 72.15
CA GLU A 123 33.20 6.16 72.84
C GLU A 123 34.66 6.61 72.59
N GLU A 124 34.94 7.36 71.50
CA GLU A 124 36.29 7.85 71.16
C GLU A 124 36.56 9.30 71.58
N ILE A 125 35.53 10.13 71.82
CA ILE A 125 35.66 11.57 72.11
C ILE A 125 34.89 11.98 73.38
N GLU A 126 35.15 11.31 74.51
CA GLU A 126 34.77 11.79 75.85
C GLU A 126 35.74 12.89 76.38
N GLU A 127 36.70 13.36 75.55
CA GLU A 127 37.97 13.89 76.07
C GLU A 127 37.99 15.40 76.42
N GLN A 128 37.32 16.31 75.67
CA GLN A 128 37.64 17.77 75.77
C GLN A 128 36.44 18.76 75.79
N THR A 129 36.26 19.37 76.97
CA THR A 129 35.49 20.59 77.37
C THR A 129 35.76 21.87 76.54
N SER A 130 35.01 23.00 76.51
CA SER A 130 33.68 23.53 76.98
C SER A 130 33.81 25.00 77.52
N GLN A 131 32.74 25.84 77.43
CA GLN A 131 32.52 27.20 78.08
C GLN A 131 33.18 28.46 77.44
N ALA A 132 32.70 29.74 77.53
CA ALA A 132 31.45 30.43 78.00
C ALA A 132 31.30 31.92 77.48
N HIS A 133 30.28 32.73 77.91
CA HIS A 133 29.85 34.06 77.35
C HIS A 133 29.05 35.03 78.32
N GLN A 134 28.72 36.28 77.86
CA GLN A 134 27.92 37.43 78.48
C GLN A 134 28.73 38.52 79.26
N LYS A 135 28.31 39.79 79.57
CA LYS A 135 27.13 40.72 79.36
C LYS A 135 27.62 42.22 79.50
N GLY A 136 26.90 43.37 79.57
CA GLY A 136 25.48 43.82 79.72
C GLY A 136 25.37 45.39 79.76
N GLU A 137 24.21 46.04 80.07
CA GLU A 137 23.94 47.51 79.83
C GLU A 137 23.32 48.37 80.99
N GLU A 138 23.00 49.66 80.71
CA GLU A 138 22.87 50.87 81.59
C GLU A 138 21.57 51.10 82.44
N LEU A 139 21.54 52.15 83.31
CA LEU A 139 20.73 53.40 83.11
C LEU A 139 20.94 54.51 84.20
N THR A 140 20.30 55.67 84.02
CA THR A 140 20.01 56.81 84.97
C THR A 140 21.01 57.99 85.04
N ALA A 141 20.61 59.27 85.24
CA ALA A 141 19.31 59.97 85.07
C ALA A 141 19.42 61.53 85.17
N LEU A 142 18.34 62.22 84.73
CA LEU A 142 17.83 63.54 85.18
C LEU A 142 18.69 64.83 85.17
N GLY A 143 19.97 64.79 84.83
CA GLY A 143 20.71 66.01 84.43
C GLY A 143 20.27 66.57 83.06
N ALA A 144 19.60 65.75 82.25
CA ALA A 144 19.27 66.03 80.86
C ALA A 144 18.07 67.00 80.66
N ARG A 145 17.20 67.15 81.68
CA ARG A 145 15.84 67.73 81.54
C ARG A 145 15.71 69.20 81.14
N LYS A 146 16.83 69.92 80.96
CA LYS A 146 16.84 71.25 80.34
C LYS A 146 17.39 71.26 78.91
N LYS A 147 18.33 70.36 78.58
CA LYS A 147 18.71 70.10 77.18
C LYS A 147 17.57 69.44 76.42
N GLU A 148 16.80 68.58 77.08
CA GLU A 148 15.57 67.96 76.55
C GLU A 148 14.63 68.98 75.89
N LEU A 149 14.49 70.22 76.40
CA LEU A 149 13.57 71.22 75.85
C LEU A 149 14.08 71.95 74.58
N GLU A 150 15.39 72.17 74.46
CA GLU A 150 15.98 72.70 73.22
C GLU A 150 16.06 71.61 72.15
N ILE A 151 16.39 70.38 72.58
CA ILE A 151 16.28 69.16 71.79
C ILE A 151 14.82 68.91 71.36
N GLU A 152 13.80 69.23 72.17
CA GLU A 152 12.39 69.13 71.75
C GLU A 152 12.06 70.10 70.62
N ARG A 153 12.63 71.31 70.60
CA ARG A 153 12.39 72.26 69.49
C ARG A 153 13.10 71.83 68.20
N GLU A 154 14.32 71.32 68.31
CA GLU A 154 15.01 70.72 67.16
C GLU A 154 14.29 69.46 66.69
N ASN A 155 13.87 68.57 67.61
CA ASN A 155 13.04 67.40 67.33
C ASN A 155 11.70 67.78 66.68
N LEU A 156 11.06 68.90 67.04
CA LEU A 156 9.81 69.34 66.41
C LEU A 156 10.03 69.87 64.99
N LEU A 157 11.17 70.53 64.72
CA LEU A 157 11.58 70.88 63.35
C LEU A 157 12.01 69.64 62.54
N GLU A 158 12.68 68.68 63.18
CA GLU A 158 13.06 67.40 62.57
C GLU A 158 11.84 66.49 62.37
N GLN A 159 10.82 66.56 63.23
CA GLN A 159 9.52 65.91 63.04
C GLN A 159 8.71 66.60 61.94
N ALA A 160 8.71 67.94 61.86
CA ALA A 160 8.11 68.64 60.72
C ALA A 160 8.85 68.32 59.40
N SER A 161 10.18 68.15 59.45
CA SER A 161 10.98 67.67 58.32
C SER A 161 10.62 66.22 57.96
N LYS A 162 10.58 65.30 58.93
CA LYS A 162 10.19 63.89 58.77
C LYS A 162 8.74 63.73 58.31
N LEU A 163 7.82 64.58 58.74
CA LEU A 163 6.43 64.59 58.29
C LEU A 163 6.30 65.13 56.86
N ASN A 164 7.06 66.16 56.49
CA ASN A 164 7.13 66.60 55.08
C ASN A 164 7.80 65.54 54.19
N GLN A 165 8.85 64.88 54.69
CA GLN A 165 9.50 63.75 54.02
C GLN A 165 8.52 62.58 53.87
N GLN A 166 7.81 62.18 54.93
CA GLN A 166 6.75 61.19 54.87
C GLN A 166 5.61 61.61 53.92
N ILE A 167 5.27 62.90 53.81
CA ILE A 167 4.29 63.38 52.83
C ILE A 167 4.85 63.32 51.39
N THR A 168 6.15 63.53 51.16
CA THR A 168 6.76 63.28 49.83
C THR A 168 6.88 61.80 49.54
N ASP A 169 7.25 60.98 50.52
CA ASP A 169 7.43 59.53 50.39
C ASP A 169 6.07 58.85 50.14
N LEU A 170 5.03 59.21 50.90
CA LEU A 170 3.64 58.77 50.69
C LEU A 170 3.05 59.28 49.37
N ARG A 171 3.46 60.46 48.87
CA ARG A 171 3.07 60.92 47.52
C ARG A 171 3.82 60.16 46.43
N GLU A 172 5.08 59.79 46.66
CA GLU A 172 5.80 58.91 45.77
C GLU A 172 5.20 57.49 45.79
N GLU A 173 4.82 56.95 46.95
CA GLU A 173 4.11 55.67 47.05
C GLU A 173 2.72 55.75 46.40
N GLN A 174 1.96 56.83 46.62
CA GLN A 174 0.70 57.07 45.90
C GLN A 174 0.94 57.11 44.38
N ASN A 175 1.96 57.82 43.89
CA ASN A 175 2.29 57.84 42.47
C ASN A 175 2.73 56.46 41.95
N LYS A 176 3.53 55.70 42.72
CA LYS A 176 3.95 54.33 42.38
C LYS A 176 2.77 53.35 42.37
N LEU A 177 1.79 53.53 43.28
CA LEU A 177 0.55 52.74 43.35
C LEU A 177 -0.45 53.14 42.26
N GLU A 178 -0.55 54.43 41.90
CA GLU A 178 -1.38 54.90 40.80
C GLU A 178 -0.80 54.50 39.44
N GLN A 179 0.53 54.57 39.27
CA GLN A 179 1.23 54.01 38.11
C GLN A 179 1.05 52.49 38.05
N GLY A 180 1.30 51.77 39.16
CA GLY A 180 1.09 50.31 39.22
C GLY A 180 -0.36 49.90 38.97
N ARG A 181 -1.34 50.72 39.39
CA ARG A 181 -2.76 50.53 39.04
C ARG A 181 -3.02 50.80 37.57
N ALA A 182 -2.40 51.83 36.97
CA ALA A 182 -2.53 52.12 35.55
C ALA A 182 -1.90 51.00 34.68
N GLU A 183 -0.72 50.51 35.05
CA GLU A 183 -0.06 49.35 34.44
C GLU A 183 -0.89 48.08 34.60
N ALA A 184 -1.45 47.82 35.80
CA ALA A 184 -2.36 46.70 36.01
C ALA A 184 -3.67 46.83 35.22
N THR A 185 -4.21 48.04 35.06
CA THR A 185 -5.43 48.30 34.27
C THR A 185 -5.14 48.08 32.78
N ALA A 186 -4.07 48.66 32.25
CA ALA A 186 -3.63 48.42 30.87
C ALA A 186 -3.33 46.93 30.61
N ARG A 187 -2.82 46.20 31.62
CA ARG A 187 -2.61 44.75 31.54
C ARG A 187 -3.92 43.95 31.59
N VAL A 188 -4.96 44.45 32.27
CA VAL A 188 -6.32 43.90 32.20
C VAL A 188 -6.93 44.17 30.83
N ASP A 189 -6.83 45.40 30.30
CA ASP A 189 -7.31 45.76 28.95
C ASP A 189 -6.63 44.88 27.87
N GLU A 190 -5.31 44.68 27.95
CA GLU A 190 -4.54 43.79 27.08
C GLU A 190 -4.96 42.31 27.22
N LEU A 191 -5.29 41.87 28.43
CA LEU A 191 -5.81 40.53 28.70
C LEU A 191 -7.25 40.36 28.19
N GLU A 192 -8.09 41.39 28.24
CA GLU A 192 -9.46 41.39 27.69
C GLU A 192 -9.44 41.46 26.16
N GLU A 193 -8.53 42.21 25.54
CA GLU A 193 -8.34 42.16 24.09
C GLU A 193 -7.82 40.78 23.67
N MET A 194 -6.82 40.21 24.36
CA MET A 194 -6.41 38.83 24.10
C MET A 194 -7.53 37.81 24.35
N LEU A 195 -8.39 38.00 25.35
CA LEU A 195 -9.52 37.12 25.64
C LEU A 195 -10.56 37.17 24.51
N THR A 196 -10.92 38.37 24.04
CA THR A 196 -11.89 38.56 22.95
C THR A 196 -11.32 38.11 21.60
N GLN A 197 -10.03 38.33 21.35
CA GLN A 197 -9.33 37.74 20.21
C GLN A 197 -9.36 36.20 20.28
N LYS A 198 -9.02 35.59 21.43
CA LYS A 198 -9.05 34.12 21.63
C LYS A 198 -10.46 33.53 21.58
N GLN A 199 -11.47 34.25 22.05
CA GLN A 199 -12.88 33.88 21.83
C GLN A 199 -13.21 33.92 20.34
N SER A 200 -12.82 34.95 19.59
CA SER A 200 -13.06 35.03 18.14
C SER A 200 -12.34 33.95 17.34
N GLU A 201 -11.14 33.53 17.78
CA GLU A 201 -10.41 32.39 17.24
C GLU A 201 -11.11 31.08 17.57
N SER A 202 -11.51 30.88 18.82
CA SER A 202 -12.28 29.71 19.27
C SER A 202 -13.61 29.58 18.53
N ASP A 203 -14.29 30.69 18.25
CA ASP A 203 -15.54 30.74 17.47
C ASP A 203 -15.29 30.40 15.99
N ARG A 204 -14.16 30.84 15.41
CA ARG A 204 -13.72 30.46 14.06
C ARG A 204 -13.33 28.98 13.99
N GLU A 205 -12.67 28.46 15.01
CA GLU A 205 -12.32 27.04 15.13
C GLU A 205 -13.56 26.17 15.38
N ALA A 206 -14.52 26.61 16.19
CA ALA A 206 -15.80 25.93 16.39
C ALA A 206 -16.62 25.88 15.10
N ARG A 207 -16.62 26.96 14.29
CA ARG A 207 -17.25 26.99 12.96
C ARG A 207 -16.53 26.08 11.96
N LYS A 208 -15.18 26.08 11.93
CA LYS A 208 -14.38 25.14 11.14
C LYS A 208 -14.63 23.69 11.57
N LYS A 209 -14.63 23.41 12.87
CA LYS A 209 -14.94 22.11 13.45
C LYS A 209 -16.34 21.65 13.05
N ALA A 210 -17.37 22.49 13.21
CA ALA A 210 -18.73 22.14 12.78
C ALA A 210 -18.86 21.98 11.25
N HIS A 211 -18.02 22.62 10.44
CA HIS A 211 -17.94 22.38 9.00
C HIS A 211 -17.29 21.02 8.70
N LEU A 212 -16.13 20.75 9.31
CA LEU A 212 -15.41 19.48 9.19
C LEU A 212 -16.17 18.31 9.79
N GLU A 213 -17.00 18.51 10.82
CA GLU A 213 -17.88 17.48 11.39
C GLU A 213 -19.05 17.15 10.46
N ARG A 214 -19.57 18.12 9.71
CA ARG A 214 -20.54 17.85 8.63
C ARG A 214 -19.88 17.13 7.46
N GLU A 215 -18.68 17.56 7.05
CA GLU A 215 -17.91 16.86 6.00
C GLU A 215 -17.49 15.45 6.45
N LEU A 216 -17.13 15.25 7.71
CA LEU A 216 -16.87 13.92 8.27
C LEU A 216 -18.15 13.09 8.38
N ALA A 217 -19.32 13.70 8.61
CA ALA A 217 -20.60 12.99 8.56
C ALA A 217 -20.96 12.56 7.13
N THR A 218 -20.85 13.44 6.13
CA THR A 218 -21.09 13.07 4.72
C THR A 218 -20.04 12.10 4.21
N ARG A 219 -18.75 12.28 4.54
CA ARG A 219 -17.70 11.30 4.21
C ARG A 219 -17.85 9.97 4.95
N ARG A 220 -18.44 9.94 6.15
CA ARG A 220 -18.81 8.68 6.82
C ARG A 220 -20.00 8.01 6.13
N GLN A 221 -21.02 8.75 5.73
CA GLN A 221 -22.12 8.18 4.93
C GLN A 221 -21.62 7.66 3.58
N GLU A 222 -20.80 8.43 2.86
CA GLU A 222 -20.15 7.97 1.62
C GLU A 222 -19.24 6.75 1.87
N LEU A 223 -18.55 6.69 3.01
CA LEU A 223 -17.73 5.54 3.40
C LEU A 223 -18.60 4.32 3.73
N GLU A 224 -19.72 4.48 4.45
CA GLU A 224 -20.68 3.42 4.76
C GLU A 224 -21.37 2.90 3.49
N GLU A 225 -21.75 3.79 2.57
CA GLU A 225 -22.25 3.42 1.23
C GLU A 225 -21.16 2.69 0.42
N LYS A 226 -19.92 3.20 0.37
CA LYS A 226 -18.80 2.53 -0.31
C LYS A 226 -18.35 1.24 0.37
N GLN A 227 -18.58 1.10 1.67
CA GLN A 227 -18.30 -0.11 2.44
C GLN A 227 -19.43 -1.14 2.23
N SER A 228 -20.68 -0.70 2.04
CA SER A 228 -21.80 -1.52 1.57
C SER A 228 -21.52 -2.04 0.15
N ASP A 229 -21.16 -1.15 -0.79
CA ASP A 229 -20.71 -1.52 -2.15
C ASP A 229 -19.55 -2.53 -2.09
N ALA A 230 -18.57 -2.29 -1.20
CA ALA A 230 -17.41 -3.18 -1.04
C ALA A 230 -17.77 -4.52 -0.37
N THR A 231 -18.82 -4.59 0.46
CA THR A 231 -19.35 -5.87 0.94
C THR A 231 -20.14 -6.61 -0.11
N GLU A 232 -21.00 -5.96 -0.90
CA GLU A 232 -21.70 -6.62 -2.02
C GLU A 232 -20.72 -7.09 -3.11
N ALA A 233 -19.77 -6.23 -3.49
CA ALA A 233 -18.67 -6.60 -4.38
C ALA A 233 -17.74 -7.65 -3.74
N GLY A 234 -17.60 -7.67 -2.42
CA GLY A 234 -16.86 -8.68 -1.67
C GLY A 234 -17.58 -10.03 -1.59
N GLU A 235 -18.91 -10.05 -1.61
CA GLU A 235 -19.73 -11.27 -1.70
C GLU A 235 -19.77 -11.80 -3.13
N GLN A 236 -19.92 -10.93 -4.14
CA GLN A 236 -19.74 -11.30 -5.54
C GLN A 236 -18.30 -11.78 -5.83
N LEU A 237 -17.30 -11.18 -5.19
CA LEU A 237 -15.91 -11.64 -5.25
C LEU A 237 -15.74 -12.99 -4.53
N LYS A 238 -16.48 -13.28 -3.46
CA LYS A 238 -16.49 -14.62 -2.83
C LYS A 238 -17.19 -15.66 -3.70
N GLU A 239 -18.34 -15.36 -4.30
CA GLU A 239 -19.02 -16.28 -5.22
C GLU A 239 -18.13 -16.59 -6.43
N THR A 240 -17.52 -15.56 -7.03
CA THR A 240 -16.57 -15.75 -8.14
C THR A 240 -15.26 -16.40 -7.70
N GLN A 241 -14.74 -16.15 -6.48
CA GLN A 241 -13.61 -16.89 -5.92
C GLN A 241 -13.94 -18.35 -5.62
N MET A 242 -15.15 -18.66 -5.16
CA MET A 242 -15.61 -20.04 -4.97
C MET A 242 -15.80 -20.75 -6.31
N MET A 243 -16.38 -20.10 -7.31
CA MET A 243 -16.51 -20.67 -8.65
C MET A 243 -15.16 -20.79 -9.36
N VAL A 244 -14.23 -19.86 -9.13
CA VAL A 244 -12.83 -20.00 -9.55
C VAL A 244 -12.15 -21.14 -8.81
N GLN A 245 -12.34 -21.31 -7.49
CA GLN A 245 -11.81 -22.43 -6.72
C GLN A 245 -12.39 -23.79 -7.14
N GLU A 246 -13.66 -23.84 -7.56
CA GLU A 246 -14.27 -25.04 -8.12
C GLU A 246 -13.69 -25.34 -9.53
N LEU A 247 -13.42 -24.30 -10.32
CA LEU A 247 -12.77 -24.43 -11.63
C LEU A 247 -11.26 -24.74 -11.53
N THR A 248 -10.50 -24.19 -10.58
CA THR A 248 -9.13 -24.65 -10.30
C THR A 248 -9.13 -25.99 -9.60
N GLY A 249 -10.12 -26.35 -8.77
CA GLY A 249 -10.25 -27.72 -8.27
C GLY A 249 -10.42 -28.72 -9.40
N GLN A 250 -11.27 -28.42 -10.38
CA GLN A 250 -11.42 -29.21 -11.60
C GLN A 250 -10.15 -29.17 -12.49
N LEU A 251 -9.46 -28.03 -12.56
CA LEU A 251 -8.20 -27.91 -13.30
C LEU A 251 -7.08 -28.71 -12.63
N ASP A 252 -6.93 -28.64 -11.31
CA ASP A 252 -5.99 -29.39 -10.48
C ASP A 252 -6.30 -30.89 -10.53
N GLU A 253 -7.57 -31.31 -10.59
CA GLU A 253 -7.96 -32.71 -10.86
C GLU A 253 -7.57 -33.14 -12.28
N LYS A 254 -7.80 -32.31 -13.31
CA LYS A 254 -7.36 -32.60 -14.69
C LYS A 254 -5.83 -32.56 -14.83
N GLU A 255 -5.13 -31.69 -14.12
CA GLU A 255 -3.67 -31.61 -14.08
C GLU A 255 -3.07 -32.74 -13.24
N ALA A 256 -3.75 -33.23 -12.20
CA ALA A 256 -3.38 -34.44 -11.49
C ALA A 256 -3.59 -35.70 -12.34
N GLU A 257 -4.68 -35.80 -13.10
CA GLU A 257 -4.86 -36.84 -14.13
C GLU A 257 -3.78 -36.75 -15.21
N LEU A 258 -3.52 -35.55 -15.74
CA LEU A 258 -2.48 -35.33 -16.76
C LEU A 258 -1.08 -35.61 -16.21
N SER A 259 -0.83 -35.31 -14.94
CA SER A 259 0.40 -35.60 -14.22
C SER A 259 0.54 -37.10 -13.95
N LEU A 260 -0.55 -37.82 -13.64
CA LEU A 260 -0.55 -39.29 -13.58
C LEU A 260 -0.20 -39.88 -14.95
N VAL A 261 -0.82 -39.40 -16.03
CA VAL A 261 -0.55 -39.87 -17.40
C VAL A 261 0.87 -39.47 -17.86
N GLN A 262 1.37 -38.31 -17.45
CA GLN A 262 2.77 -37.90 -17.67
C GLN A 262 3.74 -38.74 -16.83
N GLN A 263 3.38 -39.13 -15.60
CA GLN A 263 4.17 -40.02 -14.76
C GLN A 263 4.16 -41.43 -15.33
N GLU A 264 3.03 -41.96 -15.79
CA GLU A 264 2.96 -43.25 -16.49
C GLU A 264 3.77 -43.21 -17.81
N MET A 265 3.67 -42.13 -18.59
CA MET A 265 4.55 -41.90 -19.76
C MET A 265 6.02 -41.80 -19.36
N MET A 266 6.35 -41.15 -18.24
CA MET A 266 7.73 -41.00 -17.76
C MET A 266 8.26 -42.29 -17.13
N GLU A 267 7.42 -43.12 -16.52
CA GLU A 267 7.76 -44.45 -16.01
C GLU A 267 7.91 -45.44 -17.17
N LEU A 268 7.06 -45.37 -18.20
CA LEU A 268 7.23 -46.12 -19.45
C LEU A 268 8.47 -45.67 -20.23
N ALA A 269 8.74 -44.36 -20.31
CA ALA A 269 9.95 -43.82 -20.93
C ALA A 269 11.21 -44.15 -20.11
N GLN A 270 11.14 -44.13 -18.77
CA GLN A 270 12.21 -44.64 -17.91
C GLN A 270 12.35 -46.16 -18.03
N LYS A 271 11.27 -46.91 -18.28
CA LYS A 271 11.32 -48.37 -18.46
C LYS A 271 11.91 -48.76 -19.81
N ASN A 272 11.56 -48.04 -20.89
CA ASN A 272 12.27 -48.13 -22.16
C ASN A 272 13.73 -47.70 -21.99
N SER A 273 14.02 -46.53 -21.42
CA SER A 273 15.39 -46.06 -21.21
C SER A 273 16.20 -46.97 -20.28
N ARG A 274 15.58 -47.67 -19.32
CA ARG A 274 16.22 -48.72 -18.50
C ARG A 274 16.40 -50.03 -19.26
N LEU A 275 15.55 -50.36 -20.23
CA LEU A 275 15.72 -51.54 -21.11
C LEU A 275 16.78 -51.28 -22.18
N GLU A 276 16.76 -50.10 -22.80
CA GLU A 276 17.81 -49.58 -23.68
C GLU A 276 19.13 -49.51 -22.93
N LYS A 277 19.14 -48.92 -21.72
CA LYS A 277 20.31 -49.00 -20.84
C LYS A 277 20.67 -50.40 -20.41
N GLN A 278 19.75 -51.35 -20.20
CA GLN A 278 20.14 -52.74 -19.91
C GLN A 278 20.72 -53.45 -21.13
N VAL A 279 20.36 -53.05 -22.35
CA VAL A 279 20.99 -53.52 -23.59
C VAL A 279 22.35 -52.85 -23.78
N GLU A 280 22.47 -51.54 -23.59
CA GLU A 280 23.75 -50.81 -23.63
C GLU A 280 24.69 -51.26 -22.50
N GLU A 281 24.20 -51.44 -21.28
CA GLU A 281 24.95 -51.96 -20.12
C GLU A 281 25.28 -53.44 -20.29
N SER A 282 24.50 -54.23 -21.04
CA SER A 282 24.88 -55.61 -21.40
C SER A 282 25.94 -55.63 -22.50
N MET A 283 25.84 -54.76 -23.51
CA MET A 283 26.88 -54.61 -24.53
C MET A 283 28.17 -54.05 -23.92
N MET A 284 28.07 -52.97 -23.13
CA MET A 284 29.17 -52.37 -22.38
C MET A 284 29.67 -53.27 -21.26
N ALA A 285 28.88 -54.17 -20.65
CA ALA A 285 29.41 -55.17 -19.71
C ALA A 285 30.17 -56.27 -20.44
N ASN A 286 29.81 -56.64 -21.68
CA ASN A 286 30.64 -57.53 -22.50
C ASN A 286 31.92 -56.82 -22.98
N GLN A 287 31.80 -55.56 -23.42
CA GLN A 287 32.93 -54.70 -23.83
C GLN A 287 33.89 -54.46 -22.65
N ASN A 288 33.36 -54.07 -21.50
CA ASN A 288 34.10 -53.82 -20.27
C ASN A 288 34.59 -55.12 -19.63
N ALA A 289 33.87 -56.25 -19.65
CA ALA A 289 34.46 -57.52 -19.18
C ALA A 289 35.66 -57.93 -20.03
N PHE A 290 35.66 -57.62 -21.33
CA PHE A 290 36.82 -57.83 -22.21
C PHE A 290 37.96 -56.83 -21.92
N GLU A 291 37.65 -55.55 -21.77
CA GLU A 291 38.64 -54.52 -21.42
C GLU A 291 39.16 -54.64 -19.98
N ASP A 292 38.36 -55.10 -19.02
CA ASP A 292 38.70 -55.23 -17.61
C ASP A 292 39.43 -56.55 -17.35
N MET A 293 39.20 -57.59 -18.16
CA MET A 293 40.13 -58.73 -18.24
C MET A 293 41.52 -58.30 -18.75
N MET A 294 41.61 -57.26 -19.60
CA MET A 294 42.88 -56.62 -19.97
C MET A 294 43.41 -55.71 -18.85
N LYS A 295 42.60 -54.81 -18.28
CA LYS A 295 43.00 -53.84 -17.26
C LYS A 295 43.38 -54.51 -15.95
N MET A 296 42.62 -55.46 -15.41
CA MET A 296 43.02 -56.23 -14.22
C MET A 296 44.38 -56.91 -14.41
N LYS A 297 44.73 -57.32 -15.63
CA LYS A 297 46.04 -57.92 -15.94
C LYS A 297 47.20 -56.91 -15.95
N GLN A 298 46.91 -55.61 -15.99
CA GLN A 298 47.86 -54.50 -15.81
C GLN A 298 47.78 -53.91 -14.40
N GLU A 299 46.58 -53.72 -13.85
CA GLU A 299 46.29 -53.17 -12.53
C GLU A 299 46.75 -54.08 -11.40
N LEU A 300 46.65 -55.42 -11.52
CA LEU A 300 47.22 -56.32 -10.50
C LEU A 300 48.72 -56.05 -10.34
N LYS A 301 49.42 -55.86 -11.47
CA LYS A 301 50.85 -55.57 -11.53
C LYS A 301 51.19 -54.18 -11.00
N GLN A 302 50.37 -53.17 -11.30
CA GLN A 302 50.53 -51.83 -10.74
C GLN A 302 50.20 -51.77 -9.25
N ARG A 303 49.24 -52.57 -8.76
CA ARG A 303 48.86 -52.62 -7.33
C ARG A 303 49.86 -53.34 -6.46
N GLU A 304 50.62 -54.29 -7.00
CA GLU A 304 51.80 -54.85 -6.33
C GLU A 304 52.86 -53.77 -6.07
N ASP A 305 53.12 -52.89 -7.05
CA ASP A 305 54.04 -51.75 -6.91
C ASP A 305 53.48 -50.63 -6.01
N GLU A 306 52.19 -50.29 -6.12
CA GLU A 306 51.54 -49.25 -5.28
C GLU A 306 51.43 -49.63 -3.80
N LEU A 307 51.25 -50.92 -3.48
CA LEU A 307 51.21 -51.42 -2.09
C LEU A 307 52.55 -51.26 -1.34
N LEU A 308 53.67 -51.22 -2.06
CA LEU A 308 54.97 -50.85 -1.50
C LEU A 308 55.07 -49.34 -1.20
N SER A 309 54.48 -48.50 -2.06
CA SER A 309 54.49 -47.04 -1.91
C SER A 309 53.60 -46.55 -0.75
N LEU A 310 52.33 -46.98 -0.72
CA LEU A 310 51.32 -46.51 0.24
C LEU A 310 51.67 -46.81 1.71
N LYS A 311 52.47 -47.85 1.97
CA LYS A 311 53.04 -48.11 3.32
C LYS A 311 53.94 -46.98 3.84
N GLY A 312 54.60 -46.24 2.95
CA GLY A 312 55.49 -45.13 3.31
C GLY A 312 54.76 -43.85 3.72
N ASP A 313 53.62 -43.55 3.09
CA ASP A 313 52.90 -42.29 3.32
C ASP A 313 51.96 -42.33 4.55
N CYS A 314 51.46 -43.50 4.93
CA CYS A 314 50.75 -43.67 6.20
C CYS A 314 51.60 -43.24 7.42
N GLN A 315 52.92 -43.45 7.38
CA GLN A 315 53.83 -43.00 8.45
C GLN A 315 54.03 -41.48 8.51
N LYS A 316 53.72 -40.73 7.44
CA LYS A 316 53.86 -39.27 7.40
C LYS A 316 52.64 -38.57 7.99
N LEU A 317 51.43 -39.03 7.64
CA LEU A 317 50.18 -38.48 8.17
C LEU A 317 50.04 -38.66 9.69
N GLN A 318 50.51 -39.79 10.24
CA GLN A 318 50.46 -40.05 11.68
C GLN A 318 51.22 -38.99 12.51
N LYS A 319 52.33 -38.44 11.98
CA LYS A 319 53.12 -37.38 12.64
C LYS A 319 52.47 -35.99 12.59
N SER A 320 51.58 -35.74 11.63
CA SER A 320 50.86 -34.46 11.53
C SER A 320 49.84 -34.30 12.67
N ASN A 321 49.16 -35.39 13.04
CA ASN A 321 48.08 -35.36 14.03
C ASN A 321 48.58 -35.02 15.46
N GLU A 322 49.82 -35.40 15.79
CA GLU A 322 50.47 -35.04 17.07
C GLU A 322 50.79 -33.55 17.24
N ALA A 323 50.82 -32.77 16.14
CA ALA A 323 51.14 -31.34 16.19
C ALA A 323 49.93 -30.48 16.55
N VAL A 324 48.71 -30.90 16.16
CA VAL A 324 47.47 -30.17 16.43
C VAL A 324 47.06 -30.30 17.90
N ALA A 325 47.17 -31.52 18.47
CA ALA A 325 46.83 -31.80 19.86
C ALA A 325 47.56 -30.93 20.89
N ARG A 326 48.78 -30.46 20.58
CA ARG A 326 49.59 -29.62 21.48
C ARG A 326 49.13 -28.16 21.54
N LYS A 327 48.42 -27.65 20.52
CA LYS A 327 47.98 -26.25 20.48
C LYS A 327 46.69 -26.00 21.27
N LEU A 328 45.85 -27.00 21.44
CA LEU A 328 44.60 -26.86 22.21
C LEU A 328 44.88 -26.64 23.70
N LYS A 329 45.81 -27.42 24.28
CA LYS A 329 46.12 -27.39 25.71
C LYS A 329 46.66 -26.03 26.20
N ALA A 330 47.51 -25.38 25.40
CA ALA A 330 48.06 -24.05 25.72
C ALA A 330 47.01 -22.93 25.77
N SER A 331 45.78 -23.18 25.31
CA SER A 331 44.67 -22.22 25.42
C SER A 331 43.87 -22.36 26.73
N GLU A 332 44.01 -23.47 27.46
CA GLU A 332 43.24 -23.72 28.69
C GLU A 332 43.95 -23.20 29.93
N ASP A 333 45.27 -23.38 30.01
CA ASP A 333 46.12 -22.92 31.13
C ASP A 333 45.95 -21.40 31.36
N LYS A 334 45.88 -20.62 30.27
CA LYS A 334 45.78 -19.15 30.30
C LYS A 334 44.43 -18.62 30.78
N ARG A 335 43.43 -19.49 30.95
CA ARG A 335 42.13 -19.16 31.58
C ARG A 335 42.19 -19.27 33.10
N LEU A 336 43.14 -20.03 33.66
CA LEU A 336 43.29 -20.21 35.11
C LEU A 336 44.09 -19.06 35.76
N GLU A 337 45.11 -18.54 35.09
CA GLU A 337 45.94 -17.42 35.59
C GLU A 337 45.13 -16.14 35.83
N LEU A 338 44.11 -15.87 35.02
CA LEU A 338 43.26 -14.68 35.14
C LEU A 338 42.23 -14.76 36.28
N ILE A 339 42.05 -15.94 36.91
CA ILE A 339 41.12 -16.12 38.03
C ILE A 339 41.82 -15.87 39.37
N SER A 340 43.08 -16.27 39.54
CA SER A 340 43.84 -16.05 40.79
C SER A 340 44.18 -14.57 41.04
N SER A 341 44.43 -13.80 39.97
CA SER A 341 44.75 -12.37 40.05
C SER A 341 43.63 -11.52 40.70
N ARG A 342 42.36 -11.94 40.54
CA ARG A 342 41.19 -11.25 41.10
C ARG A 342 41.12 -11.31 42.64
N ASP A 343 41.56 -12.43 43.23
CA ASP A 343 41.29 -12.72 44.64
C ASP A 343 42.43 -12.27 45.58
N LEU A 344 43.60 -11.93 45.03
CA LEU A 344 44.70 -11.28 45.77
C LEU A 344 44.39 -9.80 46.10
N LEU A 345 43.88 -9.05 45.13
CA LEU A 345 43.59 -7.61 45.26
C LEU A 345 42.36 -7.25 46.13
N LYS A 346 41.90 -8.20 46.96
CA LYS A 346 40.92 -7.97 48.04
C LYS A 346 41.50 -8.20 49.45
N GLY A 347 42.73 -8.69 49.59
CA GLY A 347 43.36 -8.95 50.90
C GLY A 347 44.25 -7.81 51.42
N GLU A 348 44.71 -6.91 50.55
CA GLU A 348 45.76 -5.93 50.87
C GLU A 348 45.21 -4.63 51.53
N LEU A 349 43.89 -4.51 51.63
CA LEU A 349 43.17 -3.31 52.09
C LEU A 349 42.82 -3.30 53.60
N GLY A 350 43.39 -4.22 54.40
CA GLY A 350 43.12 -4.35 55.85
C GLY A 350 44.33 -4.80 56.68
N ALA A 351 45.55 -4.43 56.23
CA ALA A 351 46.81 -4.91 56.81
C ALA A 351 47.81 -3.79 57.19
N LEU A 352 47.78 -2.63 56.53
CA LEU A 352 48.69 -1.50 56.79
C LEU A 352 48.15 -0.50 57.81
N GLU A 353 46.90 -0.64 58.26
CA GLU A 353 46.38 0.02 59.48
C GLU A 353 47.23 -0.32 60.72
N ARG A 354 47.99 -1.42 60.68
CA ARG A 354 48.92 -1.86 61.74
C ARG A 354 50.30 -1.19 61.72
N GLU A 355 50.60 -0.28 60.78
CA GLU A 355 51.80 0.58 60.89
C GLU A 355 51.59 1.76 61.85
N LEU A 356 50.34 2.15 62.14
CA LEU A 356 50.01 3.21 63.11
C LEU A 356 50.48 2.87 64.54
N GLU A 357 50.53 1.57 64.87
CA GLU A 357 50.97 1.06 66.17
C GLU A 357 52.46 1.32 66.47
N ALA A 358 53.29 1.46 65.43
CA ALA A 358 54.74 1.62 65.57
C ALA A 358 55.13 3.01 66.12
N SER A 359 54.31 4.04 65.85
CA SER A 359 54.58 5.43 66.25
C SER A 359 54.59 5.63 67.78
N LYS A 360 53.80 4.83 68.52
CA LYS A 360 53.62 4.97 69.97
C LYS A 360 54.85 4.61 70.82
N ARG A 361 55.92 4.03 70.24
CA ARG A 361 57.15 3.63 70.98
C ARG A 361 58.26 4.68 71.04
N GLN A 362 58.10 5.85 70.41
CA GLN A 362 59.12 6.90 70.44
C GLN A 362 59.02 7.85 71.65
N ASN A 363 57.86 7.93 72.33
CA ASN A 363 57.60 8.93 73.38
C ASN A 363 58.18 8.63 74.78
N GLU A 364 58.84 7.49 75.00
CA GLU A 364 59.37 7.12 76.32
C GLU A 364 60.79 7.65 76.62
N SER A 365 61.51 8.22 75.64
CA SER A 365 62.86 8.76 75.86
C SER A 365 62.90 10.03 76.71
N ASP A 366 61.90 10.91 76.54
CA ASP A 366 62.04 12.32 76.91
C ASP A 366 61.71 12.59 78.38
N ARG A 367 61.13 11.60 79.07
CA ARG A 367 60.78 11.68 80.50
C ARG A 367 61.98 11.66 81.46
N LYS A 368 63.21 11.46 80.96
CA LYS A 368 64.45 11.34 81.76
C LYS A 368 65.28 12.63 81.89
N ARG A 369 64.70 13.81 81.60
CA ARG A 369 65.43 15.09 81.52
C ARG A 369 65.01 16.17 82.55
N LEU A 370 64.25 15.81 83.59
CA LEU A 370 63.64 16.77 84.54
C LEU A 370 64.07 16.66 86.02
N ASP A 371 64.81 15.63 86.44
CA ASP A 371 65.10 15.36 87.87
C ASP A 371 66.23 16.20 88.50
N GLU A 372 66.85 17.14 87.77
CA GLU A 372 68.15 17.72 88.17
C GLU A 372 68.07 19.03 89.00
N MET A 373 66.89 19.64 89.14
CA MET A 373 66.73 21.01 89.70
C MET A 373 66.40 21.10 91.21
N ALA A 374 66.36 19.99 91.95
CA ALA A 374 65.62 19.91 93.24
C ALA A 374 66.43 20.09 94.55
N ARG A 375 67.60 20.75 94.59
CA ARG A 375 68.53 20.66 95.77
C ARG A 375 69.05 21.96 96.44
N ASN A 376 68.71 23.16 95.99
CA ASN A 376 69.46 24.39 96.37
C ASN A 376 68.79 25.38 97.37
N ARG A 377 67.95 24.93 98.33
CA ARG A 377 67.09 25.88 99.11
C ARG A 377 67.43 26.16 100.59
N ASP A 378 67.89 25.19 101.38
CA ASP A 378 67.56 25.20 102.83
C ASP A 378 68.72 25.57 103.81
N MET A 379 69.40 26.75 103.71
CA MET A 379 70.63 27.02 104.51
C MET A 379 70.84 28.40 105.20
N LEU A 380 69.86 29.30 105.39
CA LEU A 380 70.17 30.73 105.74
C LEU A 380 69.59 31.43 107.00
N THR A 381 68.83 30.77 107.90
CA THR A 381 67.89 31.50 108.80
C THR A 381 68.17 31.40 110.33
N LYS A 382 69.28 31.93 110.91
CA LYS A 382 69.58 31.70 112.37
C LYS A 382 70.62 32.60 113.13
N LYS A 383 70.46 33.93 113.38
CA LYS A 383 71.60 34.74 113.96
C LYS A 383 71.39 36.10 114.72
N VAL A 384 70.53 36.26 115.74
CA VAL A 384 69.96 37.62 116.09
C VAL A 384 70.33 38.38 117.43
N LEU A 385 70.13 37.87 118.66
CA LEU A 385 69.34 38.63 119.67
C LEU A 385 69.92 38.90 121.11
N THR A 386 70.49 40.08 121.46
CA THR A 386 70.87 40.52 122.86
C THR A 386 71.14 42.05 123.07
N SER A 387 70.84 42.68 124.24
CA SER A 387 71.39 44.01 124.72
C SER A 387 71.09 44.36 126.22
N SER A 388 71.59 45.50 126.77
CA SER A 388 71.48 45.99 128.20
C SER A 388 71.14 47.52 128.36
N LYS A 389 71.22 48.15 129.59
CA LYS A 389 70.08 48.94 130.12
C LYS A 389 70.27 50.16 131.11
N GLU A 390 71.34 50.34 131.89
CA GLU A 390 71.32 51.05 133.22
C GLU A 390 71.81 52.54 133.33
N THR A 391 71.25 53.40 134.25
CA THR A 391 71.74 54.77 134.66
C THR A 391 71.05 55.38 135.94
N GLU A 392 71.50 56.52 136.55
CA GLU A 392 70.90 57.21 137.76
C GLU A 392 71.14 58.78 137.89
N ALA A 393 70.89 59.46 139.06
CA ALA A 393 70.67 60.94 139.20
C ALA A 393 71.13 61.69 140.53
N GLN A 394 70.81 63.00 140.74
CA GLN A 394 71.24 63.88 141.89
C GLN A 394 70.44 65.23 142.10
N GLU A 395 70.54 65.99 143.22
CA GLU A 395 69.86 67.31 143.47
C GLU A 395 70.64 68.49 144.18
N VAL A 396 71.11 68.35 145.43
CA VAL A 396 70.57 69.18 146.57
C VAL A 396 70.85 70.71 146.69
N LEU A 397 72.07 71.17 147.00
CA LEU A 397 72.37 72.34 147.88
C LEU A 397 71.99 73.77 147.40
N VAL A 398 71.36 73.93 146.23
CA VAL A 398 71.43 75.13 145.37
C VAL A 398 70.72 76.42 145.87
N LYS A 399 69.86 76.33 146.90
CA LYS A 399 68.59 77.09 146.95
C LYS A 399 68.62 78.56 147.42
N MET A 400 69.54 79.02 148.28
CA MET A 400 69.35 80.35 148.94
C MET A 400 69.84 81.57 148.13
N HIS A 401 70.98 81.46 147.43
CA HIS A 401 71.48 82.54 146.55
C HIS A 401 70.55 82.82 145.36
N GLU A 402 69.54 81.98 145.12
CA GLU A 402 68.52 82.21 144.12
C GLU A 402 67.67 83.46 144.38
N ASN A 403 67.42 83.89 145.63
CA ASN A 403 66.28 84.77 145.89
C ASN A 403 66.49 86.27 145.57
N THR A 404 67.63 86.88 145.90
CA THR A 404 67.96 88.23 145.40
C THR A 404 68.44 88.23 143.95
N LYS A 405 68.94 87.08 143.48
CA LYS A 405 69.21 86.84 142.06
C LYS A 405 67.89 86.89 141.26
N LYS A 406 66.82 86.21 141.72
CA LYS A 406 65.48 86.16 141.08
C LYS A 406 64.85 87.52 140.83
N THR A 407 64.99 88.53 141.69
CA THR A 407 64.35 89.85 141.47
C THR A 407 65.03 90.66 140.37
N LEU A 408 66.36 90.75 140.35
CA LEU A 408 67.07 91.40 139.24
C LEU A 408 67.02 90.54 137.97
N GLU A 409 66.98 89.20 138.09
CA GLU A 409 66.64 88.33 136.97
C GLU A 409 65.22 88.54 136.46
N ALA A 410 64.24 88.96 137.27
CA ALA A 410 62.87 89.20 136.81
C ALA A 410 62.75 90.45 135.91
N GLU A 411 63.41 91.56 136.27
CA GLU A 411 63.43 92.75 135.40
C GLU A 411 64.24 92.51 134.12
N ILE A 412 65.41 91.85 134.24
CA ILE A 412 66.22 91.45 133.09
C ILE A 412 65.49 90.41 132.23
N ALA A 413 64.68 89.51 132.83
CA ALA A 413 63.82 88.59 132.11
C ALA A 413 62.70 89.33 131.39
N GLY A 414 62.05 90.31 132.01
CA GLY A 414 61.02 91.14 131.36
C GLY A 414 61.54 91.82 130.09
N PHE A 415 62.68 92.50 130.16
CA PHE A 415 63.28 93.12 128.97
C PHE A 415 63.79 92.09 127.94
N LYS A 416 64.34 90.94 128.38
CA LYS A 416 64.70 89.84 127.47
C LYS A 416 63.47 89.20 126.81
N GLU A 417 62.36 89.10 127.52
CA GLU A 417 61.12 88.51 127.03
C GLU A 417 60.44 89.44 126.03
N GLU A 418 60.40 90.75 126.27
CA GLU A 418 59.89 91.72 125.29
C GLU A 418 60.77 91.79 124.03
N ALA A 419 62.10 91.75 124.19
CA ALA A 419 63.03 91.59 123.07
C ALA A 419 62.84 90.25 122.34
N ALA A 420 62.51 89.17 123.05
CA ALA A 420 62.21 87.86 122.46
C ALA A 420 60.85 87.83 121.76
N LYS A 421 59.83 88.54 122.26
CA LYS A 421 58.54 88.75 121.57
C LYS A 421 58.76 89.49 120.25
N GLN A 422 59.49 90.61 120.25
CA GLN A 422 59.77 91.33 119.01
C GLN A 422 60.63 90.52 118.03
N ARG A 423 61.66 89.79 118.49
CA ARG A 423 62.43 88.87 117.63
C ARG A 423 61.56 87.74 117.08
N LYS A 424 60.62 87.19 117.85
CA LYS A 424 59.63 86.21 117.36
C LYS A 424 58.73 86.82 116.29
N ILE A 425 58.20 88.04 116.49
CA ILE A 425 57.35 88.73 115.51
C ILE A 425 58.12 89.00 114.21
N ILE A 426 59.37 89.49 114.29
CA ILE A 426 60.22 89.70 113.11
C ILE A 426 60.46 88.37 112.39
N PHE A 427 60.90 87.32 113.09
CA PHE A 427 61.12 86.00 112.50
C PHE A 427 59.85 85.38 111.91
N GLN A 428 58.68 85.63 112.52
CA GLN A 428 57.38 85.22 112.01
C GLN A 428 57.08 85.92 110.67
N LEU A 429 57.25 87.25 110.60
CA LEU A 429 57.02 88.05 109.40
C LEU A 429 58.04 87.75 108.28
N GLU A 430 59.30 87.48 108.62
CA GLU A 430 60.32 87.03 107.65
C GLU A 430 59.97 85.64 107.10
N LYS A 431 59.54 84.72 107.96
CA LYS A 431 59.07 83.39 107.55
C LYS A 431 57.79 83.46 106.71
N GLU A 432 56.90 84.41 106.98
CA GLU A 432 55.69 84.65 106.19
C GLU A 432 56.04 85.29 104.83
N ARG A 433 56.93 86.29 104.79
CA ARG A 433 57.51 86.83 103.54
C ARG A 433 58.10 85.71 102.69
N ASP A 434 58.98 84.90 103.26
CA ASP A 434 59.68 83.85 102.52
C ASP A 434 58.72 82.72 102.12
N LYS A 435 57.69 82.43 102.93
CA LYS A 435 56.59 81.55 102.52
C LYS A 435 55.86 82.13 101.31
N TYR A 436 55.44 83.39 101.33
CA TYR A 436 54.72 84.00 100.20
C TYR A 436 55.58 84.12 98.92
N ILE A 437 56.89 84.35 99.04
CA ILE A 437 57.82 84.31 97.90
C ILE A 437 57.91 82.89 97.31
N ASN A 438 57.99 81.86 98.16
CA ASN A 438 58.01 80.47 97.72
C ASN A 438 56.66 80.02 97.13
N ASP A 439 55.54 80.37 97.76
CA ASP A 439 54.18 80.09 97.27
C ASP A 439 53.95 80.77 95.91
N ALA A 440 54.31 82.05 95.77
CA ALA A 440 54.23 82.78 94.50
C ALA A 440 55.11 82.13 93.42
N SER A 441 56.37 81.81 93.73
CA SER A 441 57.28 81.14 92.79
C SER A 441 56.78 79.75 92.38
N ALA A 442 56.18 79.00 93.31
CA ALA A 442 55.56 77.71 93.03
C ALA A 442 54.30 77.84 92.16
N THR A 443 53.47 78.87 92.37
CA THR A 443 52.33 79.15 91.47
C THR A 443 52.78 79.59 90.08
N GLN A 444 53.84 80.40 89.98
CA GLN A 444 54.42 80.80 88.69
C GLN A 444 55.00 79.59 87.93
N ALA A 445 55.72 78.69 88.63
CA ALA A 445 56.23 77.46 88.04
C ALA A 445 55.10 76.55 87.53
N ARG A 446 54.02 76.37 88.31
CA ARG A 446 52.83 75.63 87.87
C ARG A 446 52.12 76.29 86.69
N ALA A 447 52.07 77.63 86.64
CA ALA A 447 51.46 78.35 85.53
C ALA A 447 52.27 78.20 84.23
N VAL A 448 53.61 78.23 84.31
CA VAL A 448 54.48 77.94 83.16
C VAL A 448 54.33 76.49 82.71
N GLN A 449 54.36 75.52 83.64
CA GLN A 449 54.14 74.11 83.33
C GLN A 449 52.77 73.88 82.65
N ALA A 450 51.69 74.47 83.17
CA ALA A 450 50.36 74.39 82.58
C ALA A 450 50.30 75.02 81.17
N MET A 451 51.05 76.10 80.91
CA MET A 451 51.17 76.66 79.56
C MET A 451 51.97 75.76 78.61
N GLU A 452 52.94 75.00 79.10
CA GLU A 452 53.66 73.99 78.30
C GLU A 452 52.80 72.76 78.03
N GLU A 453 52.04 72.28 79.01
CA GLU A 453 51.04 71.22 78.87
C GLU A 453 49.94 71.61 77.87
N VAL A 454 49.42 72.85 77.92
CA VAL A 454 48.45 73.36 76.92
C VAL A 454 49.08 73.42 75.52
N LYS A 455 50.31 73.95 75.36
CA LYS A 455 50.98 73.96 74.04
C LYS A 455 51.21 72.55 73.49
N LEU A 456 51.52 71.59 74.35
CA LEU A 456 51.75 70.20 73.97
C LEU A 456 50.42 69.51 73.61
N ALA A 457 49.33 69.83 74.31
CA ALA A 457 47.97 69.42 73.95
C ALA A 457 47.51 70.07 72.62
N ASP A 458 47.75 71.35 72.39
CA ASP A 458 47.45 72.03 71.12
C ASP A 458 48.22 71.40 69.94
N ALA A 459 49.49 71.06 70.14
CA ALA A 459 50.29 70.34 69.14
C ALA A 459 49.74 68.94 68.86
N GLN A 460 49.31 68.20 69.88
CA GLN A 460 48.61 66.92 69.73
C GLN A 460 47.27 67.08 69.01
N VAL A 461 46.48 68.10 69.33
CA VAL A 461 45.20 68.40 68.68
C VAL A 461 45.41 68.77 67.21
N LEU A 462 46.49 69.47 66.86
CA LEU A 462 46.82 69.80 65.47
C LEU A 462 47.26 68.56 64.67
N ASP A 463 48.10 67.69 65.25
CA ASP A 463 48.50 66.42 64.64
C ASP A 463 47.32 65.44 64.52
N LEU A 464 46.43 65.38 65.51
CA LEU A 464 45.18 64.60 65.45
C LEU A 464 44.21 65.16 64.40
N LYS A 465 44.04 66.48 64.28
CA LYS A 465 43.24 67.12 63.22
C LYS A 465 43.83 66.84 61.83
N LYS A 466 45.15 66.82 61.69
CA LYS A 466 45.81 66.44 60.44
C LYS A 466 45.57 64.96 60.11
N LYS A 467 45.75 64.07 61.08
CA LYS A 467 45.46 62.63 60.93
C LYS A 467 43.99 62.35 60.61
N LEU A 468 43.07 63.13 61.17
CA LEU A 468 41.65 63.09 60.85
C LEU A 468 41.40 63.52 59.40
N ALA A 469 41.93 64.67 58.96
CA ALA A 469 41.81 65.11 57.57
C ALA A 469 42.45 64.12 56.56
N ASP A 470 43.62 63.55 56.89
CA ASP A 470 44.28 62.49 56.10
C ASP A 470 43.44 61.19 56.07
N ALA A 471 42.64 60.91 57.11
CA ALA A 471 41.73 59.76 57.18
C ALA A 471 40.41 60.03 56.43
N GLU A 472 39.84 61.23 56.55
CA GLU A 472 38.65 61.68 55.80
C GLU A 472 38.94 61.71 54.29
N ALA A 473 40.12 62.18 53.88
CA ALA A 473 40.56 62.14 52.49
C ALA A 473 40.67 60.69 51.96
N LYS A 474 41.24 59.77 52.75
CA LYS A 474 41.30 58.34 52.42
C LYS A 474 39.93 57.68 52.39
N LEU A 475 39.04 58.02 53.32
CA LEU A 475 37.66 57.53 53.37
C LEU A 475 36.91 57.97 52.11
N LYS A 476 37.01 59.25 51.74
CA LYS A 476 36.39 59.80 50.53
C LYS A 476 36.97 59.19 49.24
N GLN A 477 38.27 58.92 49.22
CA GLN A 477 38.91 58.18 48.11
C GLN A 477 38.40 56.74 48.03
N GLN A 478 38.26 56.04 49.16
CA GLN A 478 37.71 54.68 49.21
C GLN A 478 36.21 54.62 48.87
N GLN A 479 35.43 55.63 49.28
CA GLN A 479 34.02 55.78 48.87
C GLN A 479 33.92 55.93 47.36
N SER A 480 34.69 56.84 46.75
CA SER A 480 34.69 57.02 45.29
C SER A 480 35.16 55.77 44.53
N LEU A 481 36.18 55.06 45.03
CA LEU A 481 36.62 53.78 44.45
C LEU A 481 35.56 52.68 44.63
N TYR A 482 34.85 52.64 45.76
CA TYR A 482 33.75 51.70 45.99
C TYR A 482 32.54 51.99 45.09
N GLU A 483 32.19 53.27 44.90
CA GLU A 483 31.15 53.72 43.98
C GLU A 483 31.50 53.37 42.54
N GLN A 484 32.76 53.58 42.13
CA GLN A 484 33.24 53.15 40.82
C GLN A 484 33.16 51.63 40.67
N VAL A 485 33.71 50.84 41.61
CA VAL A 485 33.64 49.37 41.57
C VAL A 485 32.19 48.86 41.61
N ARG A 486 31.28 49.54 42.31
CA ARG A 486 29.83 49.23 42.33
C ARG A 486 29.17 49.55 40.99
N SER A 487 29.54 50.66 40.36
CA SER A 487 29.11 51.03 39.01
C SER A 487 29.60 50.02 37.97
N ASP A 488 30.91 49.72 37.98
CA ASP A 488 31.55 48.75 37.08
C ASP A 488 30.93 47.35 37.27
N ARG A 489 30.74 46.90 38.52
CA ARG A 489 30.05 45.64 38.83
C ARG A 489 28.61 45.62 38.30
N ASN A 490 27.87 46.72 38.43
CA ASN A 490 26.51 46.83 37.92
C ASN A 490 26.49 46.82 36.37
N MET A 491 27.44 47.50 35.73
CA MET A 491 27.62 47.46 34.27
C MET A 491 27.99 46.05 33.79
N TYR A 492 28.98 45.40 34.40
CA TYR A 492 29.35 44.03 34.05
C TYR A 492 28.21 43.04 34.34
N SER A 493 27.41 43.25 35.39
CA SER A 493 26.21 42.45 35.64
C SER A 493 25.15 42.64 34.56
N LYS A 494 24.93 43.88 34.07
CA LYS A 494 24.03 44.17 32.96
C LYS A 494 24.52 43.54 31.66
N ASN A 495 25.78 43.76 31.30
CA ASN A 495 26.41 43.19 30.11
C ASN A 495 26.44 41.65 30.16
N LEU A 496 26.56 41.04 31.35
CA LEU A 496 26.47 39.60 31.54
C LEU A 496 25.05 39.07 31.32
N ILE A 497 24.02 39.79 31.78
CA ILE A 497 22.61 39.44 31.52
C ILE A 497 22.32 39.58 30.02
N GLU A 498 22.72 40.69 29.39
CA GLU A 498 22.55 40.91 27.95
C GLU A 498 23.25 39.82 27.11
N ALA A 499 24.49 39.46 27.46
CA ALA A 499 25.18 38.34 26.81
C ALA A 499 24.55 36.97 27.11
N GLN A 500 23.94 36.76 28.29
CA GLN A 500 23.21 35.54 28.59
C GLN A 500 21.89 35.44 27.80
N ASP A 501 21.19 36.55 27.61
CA ASP A 501 19.99 36.63 26.77
C ASP A 501 20.31 36.46 25.28
N GLU A 502 21.39 37.07 24.77
CA GLU A 502 21.91 36.79 23.43
C GLU A 502 22.27 35.31 23.25
N ILE A 503 22.96 34.71 24.22
CA ILE A 503 23.28 33.27 24.22
C ILE A 503 22.02 32.42 24.28
N ALA A 504 20.99 32.83 25.03
CA ALA A 504 19.71 32.14 25.09
C ALA A 504 18.94 32.25 23.77
N GLU A 505 18.91 33.42 23.14
CA GLU A 505 18.28 33.65 21.85
C GLU A 505 19.01 32.89 20.72
N MET A 506 20.35 32.89 20.72
CA MET A 506 21.15 32.11 19.79
C MET A 506 20.98 30.60 20.01
N LYS A 507 20.78 30.13 21.26
CA LYS A 507 20.38 28.74 21.54
C LYS A 507 18.96 28.42 21.04
N ARG A 508 18.01 29.36 21.10
CA ARG A 508 16.67 29.20 20.50
C ARG A 508 16.77 29.13 18.96
N LYS A 509 17.50 30.07 18.34
CA LYS A 509 17.78 30.09 16.89
C LYS A 509 18.43 28.78 16.44
N LEU A 510 19.46 28.31 17.14
CA LEU A 510 20.13 27.03 16.85
C LEU A 510 19.21 25.82 17.03
N LYS A 511 18.31 25.79 18.03
CA LYS A 511 17.28 24.74 18.14
C LYS A 511 16.31 24.74 16.96
N ILE A 512 15.83 25.91 16.54
CA ILE A 512 14.94 26.05 15.37
C ILE A 512 15.68 25.61 14.10
N MET A 513 16.93 26.05 13.92
CA MET A 513 17.75 25.71 12.76
C MET A 513 18.12 24.22 12.71
N ASN A 514 18.39 23.58 13.87
CA ASN A 514 18.55 22.13 13.94
C ASN A 514 17.24 21.40 13.59
N HIS A 515 16.08 21.86 14.09
CA HIS A 515 14.81 21.25 13.72
C HIS A 515 14.51 21.40 12.21
N GLN A 516 14.83 22.54 11.60
CA GLN A 516 14.78 22.72 10.14
C GLN A 516 15.78 21.81 9.41
N ILE A 517 17.00 21.64 9.92
CA ILE A 517 17.98 20.71 9.37
C ILE A 517 17.49 19.26 9.45
N ASP A 518 16.83 18.87 10.54
CA ASP A 518 16.30 17.51 10.72
C ASP A 518 15.03 17.27 9.88
N GLN A 519 14.14 18.26 9.76
CA GLN A 519 13.05 18.26 8.77
C GLN A 519 13.59 18.11 7.34
N LEU A 520 14.65 18.86 6.98
CA LEU A 520 15.28 18.77 5.66
C LEU A 520 16.00 17.44 5.43
N LYS A 521 16.59 16.82 6.45
CA LYS A 521 17.11 15.43 6.37
C LYS A 521 15.99 14.43 6.15
N GLU A 522 14.85 14.59 6.80
CA GLU A 522 13.69 13.71 6.64
C GLU A 522 13.03 13.90 5.26
N GLU A 523 12.94 15.14 4.75
CA GLU A 523 12.59 15.43 3.36
C GLU A 523 13.58 14.83 2.36
N ILE A 524 14.89 14.91 2.63
CA ILE A 524 15.92 14.30 1.76
C ILE A 524 15.78 12.78 1.79
N SER A 525 15.68 12.15 2.97
CA SER A 525 15.58 10.69 3.10
C SER A 525 14.29 10.13 2.50
N THR A 526 13.16 10.83 2.64
CA THR A 526 11.91 10.46 1.95
C THR A 526 12.03 10.65 0.43
N LYS A 527 12.63 11.75 -0.05
CA LYS A 527 12.91 11.95 -1.49
C LYS A 527 13.89 10.92 -2.05
N GLU A 528 14.90 10.51 -1.30
CA GLU A 528 15.84 9.43 -1.65
C GLU A 528 15.11 8.07 -1.71
N ALA A 529 14.24 7.77 -0.75
CA ALA A 529 13.43 6.55 -0.77
C ALA A 529 12.42 6.54 -1.94
N HIS A 530 11.87 7.71 -2.31
CA HIS A 530 11.08 7.86 -3.53
C HIS A 530 11.94 7.69 -4.79
N LEU A 531 13.14 8.28 -4.84
CA LEU A 531 14.05 8.19 -5.97
C LEU A 531 14.62 6.77 -6.17
N GLN A 532 14.82 6.01 -5.09
CA GLN A 532 15.16 4.58 -5.15
C GLN A 532 13.98 3.74 -5.67
N LYS A 533 12.74 4.04 -5.26
CA LYS A 533 11.53 3.39 -5.82
C LYS A 533 11.35 3.71 -7.30
N GLU A 534 11.49 4.98 -7.70
CA GLU A 534 11.51 5.43 -9.09
C GLU A 534 12.62 4.73 -9.89
N HIS A 535 13.83 4.63 -9.34
CA HIS A 535 14.95 3.98 -10.01
C HIS A 535 14.72 2.47 -10.20
N HIS A 536 14.19 1.77 -9.19
CA HIS A 536 13.86 0.35 -9.30
C HIS A 536 12.64 0.10 -10.19
N MET A 537 11.66 1.01 -10.22
CA MET A 537 10.58 1.02 -11.22
C MET A 537 11.13 1.26 -12.63
N TYR A 538 12.08 2.18 -12.81
CA TYR A 538 12.73 2.45 -14.09
C TYR A 538 13.56 1.24 -14.56
N GLU A 539 14.28 0.56 -13.68
CA GLU A 539 15.05 -0.65 -13.96
C GLU A 539 14.12 -1.84 -14.31
N THR A 540 12.99 -1.97 -13.60
CA THR A 540 11.93 -2.91 -13.95
C THR A 540 11.29 -2.58 -15.30
N LEU A 541 11.03 -1.30 -15.58
CA LEU A 541 10.49 -0.84 -16.85
C LEU A 541 11.49 -0.98 -18.00
N ASP A 542 12.79 -0.79 -17.78
CA ASP A 542 13.82 -0.97 -18.81
C ASP A 542 14.04 -2.46 -19.11
N THR A 543 14.05 -3.32 -18.09
CA THR A 543 14.08 -4.78 -18.31
C THR A 543 12.80 -5.29 -18.99
N GLN A 544 11.62 -4.75 -18.67
CA GLN A 544 10.38 -5.02 -19.42
C GLN A 544 10.44 -4.49 -20.87
N LYS A 545 10.88 -3.26 -21.08
CA LYS A 545 11.11 -2.63 -22.40
C LYS A 545 12.12 -3.40 -23.24
N ASN A 546 13.16 -3.97 -22.64
CA ASN A 546 14.15 -4.78 -23.34
C ASN A 546 13.64 -6.19 -23.64
N LYS A 547 12.82 -6.79 -22.77
CA LYS A 547 12.02 -8.00 -23.08
C LYS A 547 11.06 -7.75 -24.25
N LEU A 548 10.26 -6.68 -24.17
CA LEU A 548 9.32 -6.27 -25.22
C LEU A 548 10.02 -5.89 -26.54
N LYS A 549 11.24 -5.32 -26.51
CA LYS A 549 12.07 -5.14 -27.70
C LYS A 549 12.52 -6.47 -28.30
N ALA A 550 13.05 -7.38 -27.49
CA ALA A 550 13.48 -8.70 -27.95
C ALA A 550 12.31 -9.52 -28.51
N GLU A 551 11.14 -9.41 -27.91
CA GLU A 551 9.89 -10.01 -28.39
C GLU A 551 9.39 -9.32 -29.67
N LEU A 552 9.40 -7.99 -29.74
CA LEU A 552 9.07 -7.22 -30.95
C LEU A 552 10.02 -7.55 -32.11
N ASP A 553 11.33 -7.71 -31.86
CA ASP A 553 12.31 -8.07 -32.88
C ASP A 553 12.19 -9.54 -33.29
N ARG A 554 11.85 -10.45 -32.37
CA ARG A 554 11.44 -11.83 -32.69
C ARG A 554 10.16 -11.84 -33.55
N LEU A 555 9.17 -11.01 -33.23
CA LEU A 555 7.94 -10.84 -34.01
C LEU A 555 8.21 -10.20 -35.38
N LYS A 556 9.16 -9.27 -35.51
CA LYS A 556 9.62 -8.76 -36.81
C LYS A 556 10.26 -9.86 -37.65
N ILE A 557 11.10 -10.71 -37.07
CA ILE A 557 11.72 -11.84 -37.77
C ILE A 557 10.64 -12.84 -38.23
N VAL A 558 9.71 -13.20 -37.34
CA VAL A 558 8.58 -14.09 -37.66
C VAL A 558 7.68 -13.48 -38.74
N ASN A 559 7.34 -12.19 -38.65
CA ASN A 559 6.57 -11.49 -39.67
C ASN A 559 7.35 -11.40 -41.01
N ALA A 560 8.66 -11.20 -40.99
CA ALA A 560 9.48 -11.23 -42.20
C ALA A 560 9.53 -12.63 -42.85
N THR A 561 9.54 -13.71 -42.07
CA THR A 561 9.39 -15.07 -42.61
C THR A 561 7.99 -15.35 -43.13
N HIS A 562 6.94 -14.86 -42.46
CA HIS A 562 5.57 -14.96 -42.99
C HIS A 562 5.39 -14.13 -44.27
N LEU A 563 5.93 -12.92 -44.37
CA LEU A 563 5.90 -12.09 -45.58
C LEU A 563 6.66 -12.74 -46.74
N LYS A 564 7.79 -13.41 -46.48
CA LYS A 564 8.45 -14.25 -47.51
C LYS A 564 7.58 -15.42 -47.95
N SER A 565 7.02 -16.17 -47.00
CA SER A 565 6.17 -17.32 -47.32
C SER A 565 4.88 -16.90 -48.05
N ILE A 566 4.30 -15.74 -47.71
CA ILE A 566 3.20 -15.13 -48.44
C ILE A 566 3.63 -14.75 -49.85
N ALA A 567 4.79 -14.10 -50.04
CA ALA A 567 5.30 -13.74 -51.37
C ALA A 567 5.58 -14.97 -52.26
N GLU A 568 6.14 -16.03 -51.68
CA GLU A 568 6.32 -17.34 -52.31
C GLU A 568 4.96 -17.94 -52.73
N LYS A 569 3.97 -17.92 -51.82
CA LYS A 569 2.62 -18.45 -52.09
C LYS A 569 1.80 -17.59 -53.05
N THR A 570 2.01 -16.27 -53.12
CA THR A 570 1.40 -15.42 -54.16
C THR A 570 2.05 -15.66 -55.53
N SER A 571 3.36 -15.88 -55.59
CA SER A 571 4.06 -16.26 -56.83
C SER A 571 3.59 -17.64 -57.34
N GLU A 572 3.46 -18.61 -56.43
CA GLU A 572 2.88 -19.92 -56.75
C GLU A 572 1.41 -19.82 -57.21
N LYS A 573 0.60 -18.97 -56.54
CA LYS A 573 -0.78 -18.67 -56.97
C LYS A 573 -0.82 -18.05 -58.36
N GLU A 574 0.01 -17.05 -58.66
CA GLU A 574 0.06 -16.41 -59.99
C GLU A 574 0.50 -17.39 -61.09
N ALA A 575 1.44 -18.28 -60.78
CA ALA A 575 1.84 -19.37 -61.68
C ALA A 575 0.70 -20.37 -61.93
N LEU A 576 -0.06 -20.73 -60.89
CA LEU A 576 -1.23 -21.61 -61.00
C LEU A 576 -2.40 -20.94 -61.73
N GLU A 577 -2.69 -19.67 -61.47
CA GLU A 577 -3.73 -18.91 -62.18
C GLU A 577 -3.39 -18.76 -63.67
N LYS A 578 -2.11 -18.56 -64.00
CA LYS A 578 -1.64 -18.60 -65.39
C LYS A 578 -1.82 -19.99 -66.00
N LEU A 579 -1.43 -21.06 -65.30
CA LEU A 579 -1.59 -22.44 -65.79
C LEU A 579 -3.07 -22.80 -66.01
N ILE A 580 -3.96 -22.38 -65.12
CA ILE A 580 -5.41 -22.53 -65.27
C ILE A 580 -5.88 -21.80 -66.52
N LYS A 581 -5.50 -20.53 -66.71
CA LYS A 581 -5.88 -19.75 -67.90
C LYS A 581 -5.35 -20.37 -69.20
N ASP A 582 -4.10 -20.82 -69.23
CA ASP A 582 -3.50 -21.51 -70.38
C ASP A 582 -4.22 -22.84 -70.68
N ALA A 583 -4.75 -23.53 -69.65
CA ALA A 583 -5.56 -24.73 -69.78
C ALA A 583 -7.01 -24.44 -70.23
N GLU A 584 -7.63 -23.35 -69.74
CA GLU A 584 -8.95 -22.87 -70.19
C GLU A 584 -8.92 -22.47 -71.67
N GLU A 585 -7.86 -21.78 -72.11
CA GLU A 585 -7.66 -21.48 -73.53
C GLU A 585 -7.49 -22.75 -74.37
N GLN A 586 -6.74 -23.75 -73.90
CA GLN A 586 -6.61 -25.04 -74.58
C GLN A 586 -7.94 -25.79 -74.64
N TYR A 587 -8.69 -25.85 -73.54
CA TYR A 587 -10.01 -26.44 -73.48
C TYR A 587 -10.97 -25.78 -74.47
N LYS A 588 -10.98 -24.45 -74.53
CA LYS A 588 -11.81 -23.67 -75.47
C LYS A 588 -11.43 -23.94 -76.93
N ARG A 589 -10.12 -24.01 -77.25
CA ARG A 589 -9.64 -24.37 -78.61
C ARG A 589 -10.11 -25.77 -79.00
N LEU A 590 -10.00 -26.75 -78.10
CA LEU A 590 -10.49 -28.13 -78.31
C LEU A 590 -12.01 -28.19 -78.42
N GLN A 591 -12.75 -27.36 -77.68
CA GLN A 591 -14.22 -27.26 -77.77
C GLN A 591 -14.65 -26.68 -79.12
N ASP A 592 -14.01 -25.61 -79.59
CA ASP A 592 -14.25 -25.03 -80.91
C ASP A 592 -13.90 -26.00 -82.04
N GLU A 593 -12.81 -26.76 -81.90
CA GLU A 593 -12.42 -27.79 -82.86
C GLU A 593 -13.40 -28.98 -82.89
N ASN A 594 -13.84 -29.46 -81.72
CA ASN A 594 -14.90 -30.48 -81.62
C ASN A 594 -16.21 -29.98 -82.26
N GLN A 595 -16.59 -28.71 -82.05
CA GLN A 595 -17.73 -28.12 -82.76
C GLN A 595 -17.54 -28.08 -84.29
N ARG A 596 -16.33 -27.84 -84.80
CA ARG A 596 -16.04 -27.94 -86.25
C ARG A 596 -16.18 -29.39 -86.72
N VAL A 597 -15.63 -30.35 -85.98
CA VAL A 597 -15.74 -31.79 -86.30
C VAL A 597 -17.19 -32.26 -86.29
N MET A 598 -18.02 -31.84 -85.33
CA MET A 598 -19.46 -32.12 -85.36
C MET A 598 -20.15 -31.48 -86.57
N LYS A 599 -19.89 -30.20 -86.88
CA LYS A 599 -20.45 -29.53 -88.07
C LYS A 599 -20.04 -30.23 -89.37
N MET A 600 -18.80 -30.74 -89.47
CA MET A 600 -18.34 -31.55 -90.60
C MET A 600 -19.05 -32.92 -90.63
N ARG A 601 -19.11 -33.64 -89.51
CA ARG A 601 -19.85 -34.91 -89.37
C ARG A 601 -21.30 -34.76 -89.82
N ASP A 602 -21.97 -33.70 -89.39
CA ASP A 602 -23.40 -33.49 -89.66
C ASP A 602 -23.63 -33.09 -91.13
N SER A 603 -22.73 -32.31 -91.72
CA SER A 603 -22.70 -32.06 -93.17
C SER A 603 -22.49 -33.36 -93.97
N PHE A 604 -21.55 -34.22 -93.55
CA PHE A 604 -21.34 -35.51 -94.19
C PHE A 604 -22.51 -36.49 -93.98
N ALA A 605 -23.17 -36.47 -92.82
CA ALA A 605 -24.36 -37.27 -92.55
C ALA A 605 -25.52 -36.85 -93.46
N ILE A 606 -25.79 -35.55 -93.60
CA ILE A 606 -26.79 -35.01 -94.54
C ILE A 606 -26.46 -35.41 -95.99
N GLN A 607 -25.19 -35.32 -96.39
CA GLN A 607 -24.74 -35.76 -97.73
C GLN A 607 -24.92 -37.26 -97.92
N LEU A 608 -24.61 -38.09 -96.92
CA LEU A 608 -24.75 -39.54 -96.96
C LEU A 608 -26.23 -39.95 -97.04
N THR A 609 -27.10 -39.37 -96.21
CA THR A 609 -28.55 -39.59 -96.27
C THR A 609 -29.12 -39.21 -97.63
N ARG A 610 -28.69 -38.08 -98.20
CA ARG A 610 -29.07 -37.66 -99.56
C ARG A 610 -28.58 -38.67 -100.62
N ARG A 611 -27.33 -39.14 -100.53
CA ARG A 611 -26.79 -40.15 -101.47
C ARG A 611 -27.49 -41.49 -101.35
N ASN A 612 -27.89 -41.91 -100.14
CA ASN A 612 -28.69 -43.11 -99.93
C ASN A 612 -30.09 -42.96 -100.55
N ALA A 613 -30.76 -41.82 -100.38
CA ALA A 613 -32.04 -41.55 -101.05
C ALA A 613 -31.91 -41.48 -102.59
N GLU A 614 -30.81 -40.92 -103.11
CA GLU A 614 -30.49 -40.95 -104.55
C GLU A 614 -30.26 -42.39 -105.06
N LEU A 615 -29.61 -43.25 -104.26
CA LEU A 615 -29.43 -44.68 -104.55
C LEU A 615 -30.73 -45.49 -104.48
N GLU A 616 -31.56 -45.29 -103.45
CA GLU A 616 -32.88 -45.93 -103.33
C GLU A 616 -33.78 -45.59 -104.53
N LEU A 617 -33.79 -44.32 -104.95
CA LEU A 617 -34.52 -43.87 -106.15
C LEU A 617 -33.97 -44.54 -107.43
N LEU A 618 -32.65 -44.79 -107.52
CA LEU A 618 -32.04 -45.52 -108.62
C LEU A 618 -32.39 -47.02 -108.59
N TYR A 619 -32.40 -47.67 -107.42
CA TYR A 619 -32.84 -49.06 -107.28
C TYR A 619 -34.32 -49.23 -107.63
N GLN A 620 -35.19 -48.32 -107.19
CA GLN A 620 -36.61 -48.32 -107.58
C GLN A 620 -36.79 -48.15 -109.10
N LYS A 621 -36.04 -47.22 -109.73
CA LYS A 621 -36.03 -47.06 -111.19
C LYS A 621 -35.55 -48.33 -111.91
N LEU A 622 -34.48 -48.95 -111.42
CA LEU A 622 -33.93 -50.20 -111.97
C LEU A 622 -34.94 -51.35 -111.85
N GLN A 623 -35.63 -51.47 -110.71
CA GLN A 623 -36.67 -52.49 -110.49
C GLN A 623 -37.90 -52.28 -111.39
N ILE A 624 -38.33 -51.02 -111.59
CA ILE A 624 -39.41 -50.68 -112.54
C ILE A 624 -38.98 -50.99 -113.98
N GLN A 625 -37.75 -50.64 -114.37
CA GLN A 625 -37.20 -50.95 -115.69
C GLN A 625 -37.08 -52.47 -115.90
N ALA A 626 -36.58 -53.22 -114.93
CA ALA A 626 -36.48 -54.69 -114.99
C ALA A 626 -37.85 -55.35 -115.14
N SER A 627 -38.85 -54.95 -114.34
CA SER A 627 -40.23 -55.46 -114.47
C SER A 627 -40.88 -55.06 -115.80
N THR A 628 -40.51 -53.91 -116.36
CA THR A 628 -40.99 -53.46 -117.68
C THR A 628 -40.34 -54.27 -118.81
N LEU A 629 -39.03 -54.55 -118.70
CA LEU A 629 -38.29 -55.40 -119.63
C LEU A 629 -38.81 -56.84 -119.61
N GLU A 630 -39.01 -57.43 -118.43
CA GLU A 630 -39.57 -58.78 -118.26
C GLU A 630 -40.97 -58.91 -118.90
N LYS A 631 -41.86 -57.93 -118.68
CA LYS A 631 -43.17 -57.87 -119.34
C LYS A 631 -43.03 -57.75 -120.87
N GLY A 632 -42.07 -56.94 -121.34
CA GLY A 632 -41.72 -56.82 -122.75
C GLY A 632 -41.22 -58.12 -123.36
N GLU A 633 -40.34 -58.86 -122.67
CA GLU A 633 -39.86 -60.17 -123.10
C GLU A 633 -40.96 -61.22 -123.15
N VAL A 634 -41.89 -61.22 -122.18
CA VAL A 634 -43.02 -62.15 -122.17
C VAL A 634 -43.96 -61.85 -123.35
N GLN A 635 -44.27 -60.58 -123.61
CA GLN A 635 -45.04 -60.17 -124.79
C GLN A 635 -44.31 -60.48 -126.10
N TYR A 636 -43.01 -60.27 -126.17
CA TYR A 636 -42.19 -60.60 -127.34
C TYR A 636 -42.17 -62.11 -127.61
N ARG A 637 -41.94 -62.94 -126.57
CA ARG A 637 -42.03 -64.41 -126.65
C ARG A 637 -43.41 -64.91 -127.08
N GLN A 638 -44.49 -64.26 -126.62
CA GLN A 638 -45.84 -64.53 -127.11
C GLN A 638 -45.97 -64.24 -128.62
N ARG A 639 -45.40 -63.11 -129.12
CA ARG A 639 -45.40 -62.81 -130.56
C ARG A 639 -44.52 -63.74 -131.38
N GLU A 640 -43.42 -64.25 -130.84
CA GLU A 640 -42.62 -65.27 -131.52
C GLU A 640 -43.38 -66.59 -131.66
N GLU A 641 -44.14 -67.01 -130.64
CA GLU A 641 -44.97 -68.22 -130.71
C GLU A 641 -46.22 -68.00 -131.60
N ASP A 642 -46.86 -66.82 -131.58
CA ASP A 642 -47.89 -66.43 -132.57
C ASP A 642 -47.35 -66.59 -134.00
N ILE A 643 -46.17 -66.03 -134.27
CA ILE A 643 -45.49 -66.12 -135.57
C ILE A 643 -45.12 -67.57 -135.91
N ARG A 644 -44.77 -68.40 -134.92
CA ARG A 644 -44.47 -69.83 -135.11
C ARG A 644 -45.72 -70.63 -135.46
N LEU A 645 -46.84 -70.39 -134.77
CA LEU A 645 -48.14 -70.99 -135.05
C LEU A 645 -48.63 -70.58 -136.45
N LEU A 646 -48.54 -69.30 -136.80
CA LEU A 646 -48.84 -68.82 -138.16
C LEU A 646 -47.93 -69.45 -139.22
N LYS A 647 -46.62 -69.64 -138.94
CA LYS A 647 -45.70 -70.37 -139.84
C LYS A 647 -46.07 -71.86 -139.99
N VAL A 648 -46.65 -72.49 -138.96
CA VAL A 648 -47.18 -73.87 -139.04
C VAL A 648 -48.47 -73.90 -139.85
N GLU A 649 -49.39 -72.96 -139.63
CA GLU A 649 -50.67 -72.90 -140.36
C GLU A 649 -50.47 -72.57 -141.85
N ILE A 650 -49.54 -71.67 -142.19
CA ILE A 650 -49.10 -71.43 -143.57
C ILE A 650 -48.52 -72.71 -144.21
N LYS A 651 -47.84 -73.58 -143.45
CA LYS A 651 -47.40 -74.90 -143.95
C LYS A 651 -48.58 -75.87 -144.11
N ARG A 652 -49.59 -75.84 -143.23
CA ARG A 652 -50.82 -76.64 -143.34
C ARG A 652 -51.59 -76.27 -144.61
N LEU A 653 -51.91 -74.98 -144.78
CA LEU A 653 -52.61 -74.43 -145.94
C LEU A 653 -51.84 -74.65 -147.26
N LYS A 654 -50.50 -74.55 -147.26
CA LYS A 654 -49.69 -74.88 -148.46
C LYS A 654 -49.75 -76.37 -148.82
N ARG A 655 -49.77 -77.28 -147.82
CA ARG A 655 -49.96 -78.72 -148.06
C ARG A 655 -51.37 -79.02 -148.58
N GLU A 656 -52.39 -78.42 -147.97
CA GLU A 656 -53.80 -78.55 -148.37
C GLU A 656 -54.01 -78.08 -149.82
N ARG A 657 -53.51 -76.89 -150.17
CA ARG A 657 -53.49 -76.39 -151.55
C ARG A 657 -52.77 -77.34 -152.51
N SER A 658 -51.67 -77.96 -152.08
CA SER A 658 -50.93 -78.91 -152.92
C SER A 658 -51.67 -80.25 -153.12
N LEU A 659 -52.44 -80.71 -152.13
CA LEU A 659 -53.30 -81.90 -152.26
C LEU A 659 -54.51 -81.60 -153.17
N LEU A 660 -55.19 -80.48 -152.97
CA LEU A 660 -56.26 -80.02 -153.85
C LEU A 660 -55.78 -79.85 -155.30
N SER A 661 -54.57 -79.31 -155.50
CA SER A 661 -53.95 -79.22 -156.83
C SER A 661 -53.68 -80.58 -157.49
N LYS A 662 -53.37 -81.62 -156.72
CA LYS A 662 -53.24 -83.00 -157.24
C LYS A 662 -54.61 -83.61 -157.57
N ASN A 663 -55.62 -83.35 -156.75
CA ASN A 663 -56.99 -83.79 -157.03
C ASN A 663 -57.51 -83.14 -158.33
N VAL A 664 -57.12 -81.90 -158.63
CA VAL A 664 -57.44 -81.22 -159.90
C VAL A 664 -56.75 -81.88 -161.09
N SER A 665 -55.47 -82.29 -161.02
CA SER A 665 -54.83 -83.01 -162.14
C SER A 665 -55.51 -84.35 -162.46
N ASN A 666 -56.04 -85.04 -161.46
CA ASN A 666 -56.78 -86.31 -161.68
C ASN A 666 -58.07 -86.11 -162.49
N ILE A 667 -58.62 -84.88 -162.59
CA ILE A 667 -59.82 -84.58 -163.38
C ILE A 667 -59.56 -84.81 -164.89
N GLU A 668 -58.34 -84.60 -165.38
CA GLU A 668 -58.01 -84.86 -166.79
C GLU A 668 -57.94 -86.36 -167.10
N GLU A 669 -57.48 -87.16 -166.16
CA GLU A 669 -57.43 -88.63 -166.30
C GLU A 669 -58.83 -89.22 -166.22
N LEU A 670 -59.65 -88.73 -165.28
CA LEU A 670 -61.09 -89.06 -165.20
C LEU A 670 -61.86 -88.63 -166.46
N ARG A 671 -61.49 -87.51 -167.10
CA ARG A 671 -62.04 -87.11 -168.42
C ARG A 671 -61.59 -88.06 -169.54
N ARG A 672 -60.32 -88.52 -169.55
CA ARG A 672 -59.82 -89.50 -170.52
C ARG A 672 -60.52 -90.85 -170.37
N GLU A 673 -60.69 -91.34 -169.14
CA GLU A 673 -61.50 -92.53 -168.82
C GLU A 673 -62.96 -92.35 -169.25
N LEU A 674 -63.59 -91.20 -168.98
CA LEU A 674 -64.96 -90.90 -169.42
C LEU A 674 -65.11 -90.98 -170.94
N PHE A 675 -64.20 -90.37 -171.72
CA PHE A 675 -64.23 -90.44 -173.18
C PHE A 675 -63.98 -91.85 -173.72
N LYS A 676 -63.11 -92.64 -173.07
CA LYS A 676 -62.88 -94.05 -173.39
C LYS A 676 -64.15 -94.88 -173.16
N VAL A 677 -64.78 -94.76 -171.99
CA VAL A 677 -66.03 -95.45 -171.66
C VAL A 677 -67.19 -94.99 -172.57
N GLN A 678 -67.26 -93.71 -172.95
CA GLN A 678 -68.24 -93.24 -173.95
C GLN A 678 -68.01 -93.85 -175.34
N ARG A 679 -66.73 -94.03 -175.76
CA ARG A 679 -66.37 -94.67 -177.03
C ARG A 679 -66.64 -96.17 -177.03
N GLU A 680 -66.44 -96.83 -175.89
CA GLU A 680 -66.78 -98.24 -175.67
C GLU A 680 -68.31 -98.44 -175.63
N LEU A 681 -69.05 -97.56 -174.95
CA LEU A 681 -70.52 -97.53 -174.97
C LEU A 681 -71.08 -97.28 -176.38
N LEU A 682 -70.43 -96.45 -177.19
CA LEU A 682 -70.81 -96.24 -178.60
C LEU A 682 -70.58 -97.51 -179.43
N LYS A 683 -69.43 -98.17 -179.30
CA LYS A 683 -69.17 -99.47 -179.94
C LYS A 683 -70.22 -100.50 -179.56
N GLU A 684 -70.53 -100.62 -178.27
CA GLU A 684 -71.45 -101.65 -177.79
C GLU A 684 -72.92 -101.31 -178.08
N LYS A 685 -73.28 -100.04 -178.28
CA LYS A 685 -74.57 -99.66 -178.90
C LYS A 685 -74.67 -100.07 -180.36
N THR A 686 -73.60 -99.90 -181.15
CA THR A 686 -73.56 -100.41 -182.53
C THR A 686 -73.61 -101.93 -182.57
N ARG A 687 -72.95 -102.60 -181.61
CA ARG A 687 -73.00 -104.04 -181.44
C ARG A 687 -74.39 -104.52 -181.03
N CYS A 688 -75.06 -103.84 -180.10
CA CYS A 688 -76.45 -104.13 -179.75
C CYS A 688 -77.38 -104.00 -180.97
N LYS A 689 -77.17 -103.02 -181.87
CA LYS A 689 -77.94 -102.94 -183.12
C LYS A 689 -77.72 -104.14 -184.05
N ALA A 690 -76.48 -104.57 -184.24
CA ALA A 690 -76.20 -105.78 -185.02
C ALA A 690 -76.81 -107.04 -184.37
N LEU A 691 -76.81 -107.11 -183.04
CA LEU A 691 -77.48 -108.18 -182.28
C LEU A 691 -79.02 -108.06 -182.31
N GLU A 692 -79.59 -106.85 -182.44
CA GLU A 692 -81.03 -106.63 -182.64
C GLU A 692 -81.48 -107.12 -184.04
N GLU A 693 -80.62 -107.02 -185.04
CA GLU A 693 -80.84 -107.63 -186.37
C GLU A 693 -80.74 -109.16 -186.30
N GLU A 694 -79.76 -109.74 -185.59
CA GLU A 694 -79.70 -111.19 -185.34
C GLU A 694 -80.92 -111.70 -184.55
N VAL A 695 -81.42 -110.93 -183.57
CA VAL A 695 -82.57 -111.29 -182.71
C VAL A 695 -83.90 -111.42 -183.47
N GLN A 696 -83.99 -110.97 -184.73
CA GLN A 696 -85.14 -111.29 -185.58
C GLN A 696 -85.22 -112.79 -185.98
N THR A 697 -84.18 -113.60 -185.73
CA THR A 697 -84.18 -115.07 -185.90
C THR A 697 -83.42 -115.79 -184.75
N PRO A 698 -84.06 -116.57 -183.85
CA PRO A 698 -83.58 -116.72 -182.45
C PRO A 698 -82.87 -118.03 -182.01
N MET A 699 -81.97 -117.94 -181.01
CA MET A 699 -81.59 -118.96 -179.97
C MET A 699 -80.82 -118.30 -178.75
N ASN A 700 -80.56 -118.96 -177.59
CA ASN A 700 -80.64 -118.36 -176.19
C ASN A 700 -79.55 -118.85 -175.14
N VAL A 701 -79.21 -118.33 -173.90
CA VAL A 701 -79.45 -117.09 -173.03
C VAL A 701 -78.67 -117.05 -171.63
N HIS A 702 -78.38 -115.86 -171.02
CA HIS A 702 -78.10 -115.49 -169.54
C HIS A 702 -76.75 -115.84 -168.76
N ARG A 703 -76.35 -115.34 -167.52
CA ARG A 703 -76.47 -114.04 -166.73
C ARG A 703 -75.87 -113.94 -165.25
N TRP A 704 -74.91 -113.00 -164.94
CA TRP A 704 -74.61 -112.17 -163.68
C TRP A 704 -74.08 -112.70 -162.27
N ARG A 705 -73.20 -111.94 -161.49
CA ARG A 705 -73.27 -111.46 -160.01
C ARG A 705 -72.07 -110.65 -159.31
N LYS A 706 -71.89 -110.56 -157.94
CA LYS A 706 -71.32 -109.40 -157.07
C LYS A 706 -70.87 -109.68 -155.53
N LEU A 707 -69.99 -108.90 -154.75
CA LEU A 707 -69.92 -108.60 -153.20
C LEU A 707 -68.61 -107.99 -152.44
N GLU A 708 -68.46 -108.00 -151.05
CA GLU A 708 -67.82 -106.98 -150.04
C GLU A 708 -66.88 -107.46 -148.80
N GLY A 709 -66.49 -106.63 -147.73
CA GLY A 709 -65.65 -106.96 -146.46
C GLY A 709 -65.35 -105.87 -145.30
N SER A 710 -64.69 -106.14 -144.10
CA SER A 710 -64.38 -105.20 -142.90
C SER A 710 -63.40 -105.66 -141.69
N ASP A 711 -62.99 -104.82 -140.64
CA ASP A 711 -61.95 -105.08 -139.52
C ASP A 711 -61.92 -104.20 -138.13
N PRO A 712 -61.34 -104.60 -136.92
CA PRO A 712 -61.29 -103.85 -135.57
C PRO A 712 -60.13 -104.00 -134.44
N LYS A 713 -59.94 -103.11 -133.38
CA LYS A 713 -59.13 -103.30 -132.06
C LYS A 713 -59.41 -102.31 -130.85
N THR A 714 -59.18 -102.64 -129.53
CA THR A 714 -59.25 -101.64 -128.38
C THR A 714 -58.56 -101.87 -126.97
N PHE A 715 -58.52 -103.07 -126.35
CA PHE A 715 -58.41 -103.26 -124.87
C PHE A 715 -57.14 -102.75 -124.12
N GLU A 716 -55.97 -102.69 -124.75
CA GLU A 716 -54.65 -102.58 -124.09
C GLU A 716 -54.39 -101.26 -123.33
N MET A 717 -55.12 -100.19 -123.64
CA MET A 717 -54.79 -98.83 -123.19
C MET A 717 -55.02 -98.60 -121.68
N ILE A 718 -55.99 -99.29 -121.08
CA ILE A 718 -56.55 -98.95 -119.75
C ILE A 718 -55.60 -99.31 -118.60
N GLN A 719 -54.92 -100.47 -118.67
CA GLN A 719 -54.05 -100.96 -117.59
C GLN A 719 -52.86 -100.03 -117.29
N LYS A 720 -52.43 -99.23 -118.28
CA LYS A 720 -51.22 -98.41 -118.20
C LYS A 720 -51.37 -97.14 -117.35
N ILE A 721 -52.60 -96.76 -116.99
CA ILE A 721 -52.90 -95.52 -116.26
C ILE A 721 -52.79 -95.72 -114.74
N GLN A 722 -53.34 -96.82 -114.21
CA GLN A 722 -53.47 -97.06 -112.76
C GLN A 722 -52.12 -97.25 -112.04
N THR A 723 -51.10 -97.77 -112.71
CA THR A 723 -49.76 -97.98 -112.15
C THR A 723 -48.98 -96.69 -111.93
N LEU A 724 -49.25 -95.63 -112.71
CA LEU A 724 -48.58 -94.34 -112.56
C LEU A 724 -49.07 -93.55 -111.34
N GLN A 725 -50.37 -93.60 -111.05
CA GLN A 725 -50.98 -92.85 -109.95
C GLN A 725 -50.43 -93.27 -108.57
N LYS A 726 -50.20 -94.58 -108.33
CA LYS A 726 -49.66 -95.07 -107.05
C LYS A 726 -48.24 -94.56 -106.75
N ARG A 727 -47.40 -94.34 -107.76
CA ARG A 727 -46.03 -93.79 -107.56
C ARG A 727 -46.03 -92.31 -107.17
N LEU A 728 -47.01 -91.54 -107.63
CA LEU A 728 -47.08 -90.10 -107.36
C LEU A 728 -47.32 -89.82 -105.86
N ILE A 729 -48.30 -90.51 -105.28
CA ILE A 729 -48.71 -90.35 -103.87
C ILE A 729 -47.55 -90.64 -102.89
N GLN A 730 -46.75 -91.68 -103.18
CA GLN A 730 -45.60 -92.04 -102.33
C GLN A 730 -44.48 -90.99 -102.37
N LYS A 731 -44.31 -90.25 -103.48
CA LYS A 731 -43.30 -89.18 -103.55
C LYS A 731 -43.75 -87.89 -102.89
N THR A 732 -45.04 -87.61 -102.81
CA THR A 732 -45.55 -86.43 -102.10
C THR A 732 -45.38 -86.52 -100.57
N SER A 733 -45.44 -87.71 -99.95
CA SER A 733 -45.22 -87.85 -98.50
C SER A 733 -43.76 -87.66 -98.09
N GLU A 734 -42.80 -88.13 -98.90
CA GLU A 734 -41.35 -87.92 -98.65
C GLU A 734 -40.93 -86.44 -98.64
N VAL A 735 -41.66 -85.56 -99.33
CA VAL A 735 -41.36 -84.12 -99.38
C VAL A 735 -41.76 -83.46 -98.07
N VAL A 736 -42.99 -83.70 -97.60
CA VAL A 736 -43.53 -83.13 -96.36
C VAL A 736 -42.68 -83.52 -95.14
N GLU A 737 -42.20 -84.76 -95.08
CA GLU A 737 -41.27 -85.21 -94.04
C GLU A 737 -39.93 -84.44 -94.02
N LYS A 738 -39.47 -83.94 -95.17
CA LYS A 738 -38.21 -83.18 -95.28
C LYS A 738 -38.43 -81.71 -94.95
N GLU A 739 -39.56 -81.13 -95.35
CA GLU A 739 -39.93 -79.75 -95.02
C GLU A 739 -40.06 -79.55 -93.50
N LEU A 740 -40.69 -80.49 -92.78
CA LEU A 740 -40.74 -80.49 -91.31
C LEU A 740 -39.34 -80.51 -90.67
N LYS A 741 -38.43 -81.36 -91.18
CA LYS A 741 -37.05 -81.48 -90.67
C LYS A 741 -36.21 -80.23 -90.96
N ILE A 742 -36.54 -79.47 -92.00
CA ILE A 742 -35.91 -78.17 -92.31
C ILE A 742 -36.39 -77.12 -91.31
N GLN A 743 -37.70 -76.95 -91.12
CA GLN A 743 -38.26 -75.98 -90.17
C GLN A 743 -37.74 -76.18 -88.73
N GLU A 744 -37.63 -77.43 -88.28
CA GLU A 744 -37.10 -77.75 -86.95
C GLU A 744 -35.61 -77.40 -86.82
N LYS A 745 -34.82 -77.54 -87.89
CA LYS A 745 -33.40 -77.13 -87.92
C LYS A 745 -33.21 -75.63 -88.03
N GLU A 746 -34.06 -74.93 -88.77
CA GLU A 746 -34.07 -73.46 -88.82
C GLU A 746 -34.42 -72.87 -87.46
N ARG A 747 -35.40 -73.44 -86.73
CA ARG A 747 -35.71 -73.02 -85.36
C ARG A 747 -34.52 -73.19 -84.42
N GLN A 748 -33.87 -74.35 -84.45
CA GLN A 748 -32.65 -74.61 -83.66
C GLN A 748 -31.49 -73.65 -84.02
N TYR A 749 -31.31 -73.32 -85.31
CA TYR A 749 -30.31 -72.36 -85.76
C TYR A 749 -30.58 -70.94 -85.26
N VAL A 750 -31.84 -70.49 -85.27
CA VAL A 750 -32.24 -69.18 -84.72
C VAL A 750 -32.07 -69.14 -83.20
N GLU A 751 -32.50 -70.18 -82.48
CA GLU A 751 -32.29 -70.30 -81.02
C GLU A 751 -30.80 -70.23 -80.66
N LEU A 752 -29.94 -71.01 -81.34
CA LEU A 752 -28.48 -70.96 -81.16
C LEU A 752 -27.89 -69.59 -81.48
N LYS A 753 -28.33 -68.94 -82.57
CA LYS A 753 -27.86 -67.60 -82.96
C LYS A 753 -28.25 -66.54 -81.93
N THR A 754 -29.43 -66.65 -81.32
CA THR A 754 -29.89 -65.77 -80.23
C THR A 754 -29.13 -66.02 -78.92
N ILE A 755 -28.71 -67.26 -78.64
CA ILE A 755 -27.86 -67.59 -77.49
C ILE A 755 -26.43 -67.06 -77.70
N LEU A 756 -25.85 -67.27 -78.89
CA LEU A 756 -24.48 -66.83 -79.20
C LEU A 756 -24.37 -65.29 -79.17
N ALA A 757 -25.38 -64.59 -79.68
CA ALA A 757 -25.47 -63.11 -79.60
C ALA A 757 -25.69 -62.57 -78.16
N ARG A 758 -25.86 -63.44 -77.16
CA ARG A 758 -25.94 -63.09 -75.74
C ARG A 758 -24.68 -63.47 -74.95
N GLN A 759 -23.71 -64.13 -75.56
CA GLN A 759 -22.43 -64.43 -74.90
C GLN A 759 -21.47 -63.22 -75.04
N PRO A 760 -20.93 -62.68 -73.94
CA PRO A 760 -19.90 -61.65 -74.01
C PRO A 760 -18.62 -62.22 -74.65
N GLY A 761 -17.97 -61.43 -75.51
CA GLY A 761 -16.69 -61.80 -76.11
C GLY A 761 -15.55 -61.90 -75.09
N PRO A 762 -14.41 -62.53 -75.44
CA PRO A 762 -13.31 -62.79 -74.50
C PRO A 762 -12.78 -61.52 -73.81
N GLU A 763 -12.67 -60.39 -74.53
CA GLU A 763 -12.28 -59.09 -73.95
C GLU A 763 -13.22 -58.63 -72.82
N VAL A 764 -14.52 -58.90 -72.97
CA VAL A 764 -15.53 -58.56 -71.94
C VAL A 764 -15.47 -59.54 -70.77
N ALA A 765 -15.03 -60.78 -70.98
CA ALA A 765 -14.77 -61.73 -69.89
C ALA A 765 -13.53 -61.32 -69.07
N GLU A 766 -12.44 -60.88 -69.71
CA GLU A 766 -11.26 -60.33 -69.01
C GLU A 766 -11.61 -59.03 -68.25
N GLN A 767 -12.35 -58.11 -68.88
CA GLN A 767 -12.86 -56.92 -68.20
C GLN A 767 -13.75 -57.28 -67.00
N LEU A 768 -14.63 -58.28 -67.12
CA LEU A 768 -15.45 -58.75 -66.01
C LEU A 768 -14.59 -59.34 -64.88
N GLN A 769 -13.49 -60.03 -65.18
CA GLN A 769 -12.56 -60.55 -64.18
C GLN A 769 -11.81 -59.42 -63.44
N VAL A 770 -11.35 -58.39 -64.16
CA VAL A 770 -10.75 -57.18 -63.56
C VAL A 770 -11.76 -56.43 -62.69
N TYR A 771 -12.99 -56.23 -63.18
CA TYR A 771 -14.05 -55.62 -62.38
C TYR A 771 -14.46 -56.48 -61.18
N GLN A 772 -14.43 -57.82 -61.26
CA GLN A 772 -14.66 -58.69 -60.10
C GLN A 772 -13.53 -58.61 -59.06
N GLN A 773 -12.27 -58.41 -59.48
CA GLN A 773 -11.17 -58.11 -58.55
C GLN A 773 -11.34 -56.74 -57.90
N ALA A 774 -11.59 -55.69 -58.68
CA ALA A 774 -11.85 -54.34 -58.16
C ALA A 774 -13.06 -54.31 -57.21
N VAL A 775 -14.14 -55.03 -57.52
CA VAL A 775 -15.31 -55.19 -56.63
C VAL A 775 -14.97 -56.01 -55.39
N LYS A 776 -14.13 -57.06 -55.46
CA LYS A 776 -13.64 -57.76 -54.26
C LYS A 776 -12.82 -56.85 -53.36
N GLU A 777 -11.93 -56.04 -53.91
CA GLU A 777 -11.11 -55.10 -53.14
C GLU A 777 -11.96 -53.97 -52.55
N LYS A 778 -12.88 -53.39 -53.31
CA LYS A 778 -13.84 -52.40 -52.80
C LYS A 778 -14.81 -53.00 -51.78
N THR A 779 -15.18 -54.28 -51.90
CA THR A 779 -15.94 -55.01 -50.87
C THR A 779 -15.09 -55.28 -49.63
N ARG A 780 -13.78 -55.50 -49.75
CA ARG A 780 -12.86 -55.62 -48.61
C ARG A 780 -12.68 -54.28 -47.89
N GLN A 781 -12.53 -53.18 -48.64
CA GLN A 781 -12.49 -51.82 -48.09
C GLN A 781 -13.83 -51.45 -47.43
N LEU A 782 -14.97 -51.73 -48.07
CA LEU A 782 -16.31 -51.55 -47.47
C LEU A 782 -16.53 -52.45 -46.25
N LYS A 783 -15.95 -53.66 -46.19
CA LYS A 783 -15.99 -54.49 -44.98
C LYS A 783 -15.13 -53.91 -43.86
N SER A 784 -13.96 -53.36 -44.15
CA SER A 784 -13.14 -52.63 -43.16
C SER A 784 -13.91 -51.44 -42.60
N MET A 785 -14.37 -50.54 -43.48
CA MET A 785 -15.17 -49.37 -43.09
C MET A 785 -16.49 -49.76 -42.41
N ALA A 786 -17.11 -50.90 -42.75
CA ALA A 786 -18.27 -51.41 -42.05
C ALA A 786 -17.94 -51.99 -40.67
N SER A 787 -16.78 -52.63 -40.47
CA SER A 787 -16.31 -53.01 -39.13
C SER A 787 -15.91 -51.79 -38.29
N GLU A 788 -15.30 -50.77 -38.89
CA GLU A 788 -14.99 -49.48 -38.25
C GLU A 788 -16.29 -48.75 -37.86
N VAL A 789 -17.25 -48.60 -38.77
CA VAL A 789 -18.58 -48.03 -38.48
C VAL A 789 -19.37 -48.86 -37.47
N ASN A 790 -19.24 -50.20 -37.46
CA ASN A 790 -19.87 -51.03 -36.44
C ASN A 790 -19.15 -50.93 -35.08
N MET A 791 -17.84 -50.71 -35.05
CA MET A 791 -17.08 -50.40 -33.83
C MET A 791 -17.50 -49.04 -33.27
N TYR A 792 -17.56 -47.99 -34.09
CA TYR A 792 -18.04 -46.68 -33.67
C TYR A 792 -19.53 -46.70 -33.27
N ARG A 793 -20.36 -47.54 -33.91
CA ARG A 793 -21.74 -47.77 -33.46
C ARG A 793 -21.78 -48.51 -32.12
N ALA A 794 -20.94 -49.52 -31.91
CA ALA A 794 -20.84 -50.22 -30.63
C ALA A 794 -20.40 -49.25 -29.52
N GLN A 795 -19.40 -48.41 -29.75
CA GLN A 795 -18.98 -47.35 -28.81
C GLN A 795 -20.10 -46.33 -28.56
N VAL A 796 -20.83 -45.90 -29.59
CA VAL A 796 -21.97 -44.98 -29.44
C VAL A 796 -23.15 -45.64 -28.71
N ASP A 797 -23.38 -46.94 -28.88
CA ASP A 797 -24.44 -47.67 -28.18
C ASP A 797 -24.02 -48.08 -26.76
N GLU A 798 -22.72 -48.29 -26.51
CA GLU A 798 -22.10 -48.43 -25.19
C GLU A 798 -22.19 -47.12 -24.40
N HIS A 799 -21.79 -45.98 -24.97
CA HIS A 799 -21.98 -44.67 -24.36
C HIS A 799 -23.46 -44.28 -24.17
N LYS A 800 -24.37 -44.74 -25.04
CA LYS A 800 -25.82 -44.63 -24.76
C LYS A 800 -26.24 -45.52 -23.59
N PHE A 801 -25.70 -46.73 -23.47
CA PHE A 801 -26.01 -47.61 -22.35
C PHE A 801 -25.46 -47.06 -21.03
N GLU A 802 -24.25 -46.47 -21.04
CA GLU A 802 -23.68 -45.71 -19.93
C GLU A 802 -24.53 -44.48 -19.60
N LEU A 803 -24.96 -43.70 -20.61
CA LEU A 803 -25.85 -42.55 -20.42
C LEU A 803 -27.20 -43.00 -19.83
N ASP A 804 -27.80 -44.09 -20.31
CA ASP A 804 -29.02 -44.68 -19.75
C ASP A 804 -28.79 -45.23 -18.33
N ARG A 805 -27.59 -45.74 -18.02
CA ARG A 805 -27.21 -46.21 -16.68
C ARG A 805 -27.10 -45.03 -15.72
N VAL A 806 -26.38 -43.98 -16.10
CA VAL A 806 -26.25 -42.72 -15.35
C VAL A 806 -27.60 -42.01 -15.22
N VAL A 807 -28.43 -42.00 -16.27
CA VAL A 807 -29.80 -41.44 -16.21
C VAL A 807 -30.68 -42.26 -15.27
N LYS A 808 -30.56 -43.60 -15.23
CA LYS A 808 -31.25 -44.44 -14.24
C LYS A 808 -30.72 -44.23 -12.82
N GLU A 809 -29.40 -44.18 -12.64
CA GLU A 809 -28.77 -43.88 -11.35
C GLU A 809 -29.20 -42.50 -10.82
N LEU A 810 -29.29 -41.48 -11.68
CA LEU A 810 -29.80 -40.14 -11.39
C LEU A 810 -31.32 -40.15 -11.16
N HIS A 811 -32.09 -41.00 -11.86
CA HIS A 811 -33.51 -41.19 -11.60
C HIS A 811 -33.76 -41.86 -10.24
N ASP A 812 -32.95 -42.85 -9.86
CA ASP A 812 -32.98 -43.49 -8.56
C ASP A 812 -32.41 -42.61 -7.46
N LEU A 813 -31.45 -41.71 -7.76
CA LEU A 813 -31.02 -40.65 -6.85
C LEU A 813 -32.15 -39.64 -6.62
N LYS A 814 -32.83 -39.20 -7.69
CA LYS A 814 -34.05 -38.38 -7.60
C LYS A 814 -35.15 -39.10 -6.84
N LYS A 815 -35.34 -40.40 -7.05
CA LYS A 815 -36.35 -41.21 -6.35
C LYS A 815 -36.03 -41.34 -4.86
N LYS A 816 -34.78 -41.65 -4.50
CA LYS A 816 -34.28 -41.62 -3.10
C LYS A 816 -34.43 -40.23 -2.49
N TYR A 817 -34.06 -39.17 -3.21
CA TYR A 817 -34.23 -37.77 -2.77
C TYR A 817 -35.70 -37.41 -2.57
N PHE A 818 -36.61 -37.82 -3.48
CA PHE A 818 -38.05 -37.60 -3.32
C PHE A 818 -38.67 -38.49 -2.24
N GLU A 819 -38.20 -39.72 -2.03
CA GLU A 819 -38.62 -40.58 -0.92
C GLU A 819 -38.11 -40.04 0.43
N GLN A 820 -36.91 -39.48 0.48
CA GLN A 820 -36.34 -38.83 1.67
C GLN A 820 -37.04 -37.50 1.95
N LYS A 821 -37.22 -36.65 0.94
CA LYS A 821 -38.04 -35.43 1.01
C LYS A 821 -39.51 -35.73 1.36
N LYS A 822 -40.05 -36.89 0.96
CA LYS A 822 -41.37 -37.38 1.36
C LYS A 822 -41.38 -37.98 2.76
N LYS A 823 -40.29 -38.56 3.27
CA LYS A 823 -40.12 -38.91 4.68
C LYS A 823 -40.02 -37.67 5.57
N ASP A 824 -39.30 -36.63 5.14
CA ASP A 824 -39.21 -35.36 5.86
C ASP A 824 -40.50 -34.54 5.74
N MET A 825 -41.23 -34.63 4.62
CA MET A 825 -42.60 -34.14 4.52
C MET A 825 -43.53 -34.95 5.44
N LEU A 826 -43.41 -36.29 5.52
CA LEU A 826 -44.17 -37.11 6.49
C LEU A 826 -43.75 -36.89 7.95
N ARG A 827 -42.57 -36.35 8.23
CA ARG A 827 -42.20 -35.85 9.57
C ARG A 827 -42.91 -34.54 9.86
N ARG A 828 -42.82 -33.56 8.94
CA ARG A 828 -43.54 -32.28 9.05
C ARG A 828 -45.05 -32.48 9.12
N ASP A 829 -45.63 -33.36 8.31
CA ASP A 829 -47.05 -33.71 8.34
C ASP A 829 -47.42 -34.44 9.64
N LYS A 830 -46.54 -35.25 10.25
CA LYS A 830 -46.76 -35.78 11.61
C LYS A 830 -46.67 -34.70 12.69
N GLU A 831 -45.84 -33.68 12.48
CA GLU A 831 -45.73 -32.50 13.33
C GLU A 831 -46.91 -31.51 13.12
N GLN A 832 -47.61 -31.55 11.98
CA GLN A 832 -48.72 -30.66 11.62
C GLN A 832 -50.12 -31.29 11.68
N ALA A 833 -50.26 -32.61 11.53
CA ALA A 833 -51.54 -33.32 11.45
C ALA A 833 -52.07 -33.87 12.79
N MET A 834 -51.58 -33.37 13.94
CA MET A 834 -52.25 -33.50 15.24
C MET A 834 -53.50 -32.59 15.35
N ARG A 835 -54.28 -32.48 14.27
CA ARG A 835 -55.58 -31.78 14.19
C ARG A 835 -56.55 -32.60 13.31
N PRO A 836 -57.82 -32.82 13.70
CA PRO A 836 -58.63 -33.89 13.08
C PRO A 836 -59.29 -33.55 11.73
N VAL A 837 -59.36 -34.58 10.88
CA VAL A 837 -60.33 -34.78 9.77
C VAL A 837 -61.77 -34.86 10.32
N PRO A 838 -62.88 -34.70 9.53
CA PRO A 838 -63.26 -35.63 8.43
C PRO A 838 -64.07 -34.91 7.27
N PRO A 839 -64.85 -35.57 6.35
CA PRO A 839 -64.51 -35.49 4.92
C PRO A 839 -65.73 -35.25 3.96
N PRO A 840 -66.10 -36.03 2.90
CA PRO A 840 -66.32 -35.41 1.57
C PRO A 840 -67.57 -35.84 0.75
N GLU A 841 -67.94 -35.03 -0.26
CA GLU A 841 -68.85 -35.35 -1.38
C GLU A 841 -68.46 -34.47 -2.59
N HIS A 842 -68.85 -34.65 -3.86
CA HIS A 842 -69.19 -35.76 -4.77
C HIS A 842 -69.68 -35.07 -6.10
N ILE A 843 -69.77 -35.80 -7.23
CA ILE A 843 -70.64 -35.48 -8.40
C ILE A 843 -70.21 -34.32 -9.38
N ALA A 844 -69.53 -34.73 -10.45
CA ALA A 844 -69.93 -34.64 -11.88
C ALA A 844 -70.12 -33.32 -12.69
N ASN A 845 -70.11 -33.54 -14.02
CA ASN A 845 -70.52 -32.72 -15.17
C ASN A 845 -69.61 -31.60 -15.72
N ARG A 846 -69.66 -31.50 -17.07
CA ARG A 846 -68.93 -30.52 -17.91
C ARG A 846 -69.66 -29.17 -17.93
N PRO A 847 -68.96 -28.09 -18.30
CA PRO A 847 -69.13 -27.63 -19.68
C PRO A 847 -67.81 -27.37 -20.43
N ARG A 848 -67.91 -27.21 -21.75
CA ARG A 848 -66.85 -26.56 -22.56
C ARG A 848 -66.92 -25.06 -22.35
N PHE A 849 -65.79 -24.39 -22.19
CA PHE A 849 -65.61 -23.03 -22.68
C PHE A 849 -64.17 -22.81 -23.15
N THR A 850 -64.00 -22.09 -24.27
CA THR A 850 -62.69 -21.74 -24.84
C THR A 850 -62.37 -20.28 -24.52
N GLY A 851 -61.39 -20.05 -23.64
CA GLY A 851 -60.84 -18.72 -23.36
C GLY A 851 -59.47 -18.56 -24.01
N GLY A 852 -59.40 -17.88 -25.16
CA GLY A 852 -58.15 -17.51 -25.83
C GLY A 852 -57.81 -16.04 -25.60
N GLY A 853 -56.51 -15.71 -25.53
CA GLY A 853 -56.01 -14.40 -25.11
C GLY A 853 -55.19 -13.62 -26.16
N PHE A 854 -55.72 -13.42 -27.37
CA PHE A 854 -55.27 -12.45 -28.38
C PHE A 854 -53.82 -12.59 -28.95
N SER A 855 -53.52 -12.19 -30.19
CA SER A 855 -54.36 -12.03 -31.40
C SER A 855 -53.48 -12.06 -32.65
N LEU A 856 -53.97 -12.63 -33.75
CA LEU A 856 -53.40 -12.43 -35.09
C LEU A 856 -54.29 -11.44 -35.87
N LYS A 857 -53.68 -10.40 -36.46
CA LYS A 857 -54.34 -9.58 -37.49
C LYS A 857 -54.11 -10.20 -38.87
N THR A 858 -55.13 -10.16 -39.70
CA THR A 858 -55.15 -10.75 -41.05
C THR A 858 -54.55 -9.83 -42.12
N PRO A 859 -53.99 -10.38 -43.21
CA PRO A 859 -53.47 -9.60 -44.34
C PRO A 859 -54.54 -9.29 -45.41
N THR A 860 -54.45 -8.11 -46.03
CA THR A 860 -54.94 -7.80 -47.39
C THR A 860 -54.24 -6.52 -47.87
N THR A 861 -53.92 -6.48 -49.17
CA THR A 861 -53.14 -5.44 -49.91
C THR A 861 -51.76 -5.13 -49.33
#